data_AF-A0A535GRV8-F1
#
_entry.id   AF-A0A535GRV8-F1
#
_cell.length_a   1.000
_cell.length_b   1.000
_cell.length_c   1.000
_cell.angle_alpha   90.00
_cell.angle_beta   90.00
_cell.angle_gamma   90.00
#
_symmetry.space_group_name_H-M   'P 1'
#
loop_
_entity.id
_entity.type
_entity.pdbx_description
1 polymer ?
#
loop_
_entity_poly.entity_id
_entity_poly.type
_entity_poly.pdbx_seq_one_letter_code
_entity_poly.pdbx_strand_id
1 'polypeptide(L)'
;MSRRYRPFDPFERRGPFEPGRELRMPPPSRRFLVGVSLFVLAAIVFVAATPIVSFITEVEWYDALGLRGVYLTRVGLEWTMWIGSFAIAFLYLGVNVFIAQRIRSGGPLRAVGIRRSVIRSAAGWVSLAVAAAIALILSFGAATQWQSLALFLHASPTGTMDPVLGQDISFYLLTLPFLHVVGNWALGLDFLAILLIAALYSWRGDAFDFRPTSGALAHVSVLTAAFAATLAATAWIGRYDLLFAHNSGVVWGAAYTDINARLPLYTFQAGLGVVLAGALVANAWLRRLWLPVAAAAVWIAVAVVGQVYPSLIQFFSVNPNAQAYELPYIQREIAGTRAAYGLSDVSVGNFTGDQPLTAKDIQTDQVTVNNLRLWDYTQLAETYQQQQTIRTYYAFHDIDIDRYNVTGNYQQLEISGREIDTSKLSPAAQNWTNDHLQYTHGYGAAASPVNAVFGEGLPVSVVGDLPPRGALAISQPAIYFGEVPLADDYDIAPSSVKEFDFPQGSSDVFTNYAGTHGVPLNSTNRALWALKLGDPNLLVTQQLTDKSQMLYRRNIKERASELAPFLKFDHDPYIVIVDGRLYWILDGYTTADTYPYAQTETFGLDNQVNYIRNSVKVVIDAYEGTADFYIVDPKDPLIKAYQATFPALFKPLDTMPSGLRAHLRVPEDLFNLQVTIYATYHVAPDPAGAKVLFAREDVWAVPTTQSGPRSQATTMTPYYVLFRLPGEKDPEFLLIMPYTPLNKSNLVSWLAARSDGAHYGQYVAYVLPKDKTIFGPQQVANRINANTTISSDFTLFDQAGSEVQQGNLLVVPIGNSFLYFEPVYLRAKQSASLPELKRIILVDQDTVAYATTLDQAIQQLVGAAPPPTNQPPPTTYTPQQIAQIQSLVAQAKEHYDAAYAALKRGDLTTFSTEMARVGDILQQLQALIGASSTPSPSPSPKPSP
;
A
#
# COMPACT_ATOMS: atom_id res chain seq x y z
N MET A 1 97.52 35.47 3.92
CA MET A 1 98.31 35.50 5.17
C MET A 1 97.45 34.99 6.32
N SER A 2 98.09 34.27 7.26
CA SER A 2 97.65 33.81 8.59
C SER A 2 96.42 32.89 8.74
N ARG A 3 96.73 31.61 9.02
CA ARG A 3 95.89 30.57 9.63
C ARG A 3 95.41 30.97 11.04
N ARG A 4 94.25 30.44 11.48
CA ARG A 4 94.12 29.78 12.79
C ARG A 4 92.96 28.77 12.79
N TYR A 5 93.29 27.60 13.31
CA TYR A 5 92.48 26.39 13.48
C TYR A 5 92.04 26.30 14.95
N ARG A 6 90.87 25.72 15.24
CA ARG A 6 90.49 25.06 16.52
C ARG A 6 89.10 24.40 16.38
N PRO A 7 88.75 23.39 17.19
CA PRO A 7 89.01 21.97 16.92
C PRO A 7 87.73 21.14 16.72
N PHE A 8 87.93 19.95 16.18
CA PHE A 8 86.97 18.86 16.05
C PHE A 8 86.64 18.27 17.45
N ASP A 9 85.36 18.23 17.83
CA ASP A 9 84.87 17.52 19.02
C ASP A 9 84.18 16.22 18.56
N PRO A 10 84.68 15.00 18.90
CA PRO A 10 84.14 13.75 18.36
C PRO A 10 82.99 13.14 19.19
N PHE A 11 82.43 13.80 20.21
CA PHE A 11 81.50 13.13 21.16
C PHE A 11 80.22 13.89 21.57
N GLU A 12 79.63 14.74 20.74
CA GLU A 12 78.22 15.12 20.97
C GLU A 12 77.25 14.09 20.37
N ARG A 13 76.76 13.25 21.29
CA ARG A 13 75.83 12.16 21.11
C ARG A 13 74.48 12.66 20.58
N ARG A 14 73.99 12.01 19.51
CA ARG A 14 72.59 12.03 19.08
C ARG A 14 71.67 11.62 20.24
N GLY A 15 70.78 12.53 20.68
CA GLY A 15 69.63 12.22 21.52
C GLY A 15 68.37 11.95 20.69
N PRO A 16 67.42 11.10 21.12
CA PRO A 16 66.30 10.63 20.32
C PRO A 16 65.08 11.58 20.29
N PHE A 17 65.26 12.88 20.49
CA PHE A 17 64.17 13.87 20.47
C PHE A 17 64.60 15.15 19.74
N GLU A 18 64.78 15.07 18.43
CA GLU A 18 64.69 16.25 17.55
C GLU A 18 63.21 16.49 17.19
N PRO A 19 62.73 17.75 17.17
CA PRO A 19 61.44 18.08 16.57
C PRO A 19 61.47 17.66 15.11
N GLY A 20 60.49 16.85 14.69
CA GLY A 20 60.38 16.38 13.32
C GLY A 20 60.51 17.56 12.35
N ARG A 21 61.34 17.39 11.31
CA ARG A 21 61.41 18.28 10.15
C ARG A 21 59.99 18.70 9.79
N GLU A 22 59.67 19.99 9.96
CA GLU A 22 58.47 20.57 9.36
C GLU A 22 58.52 20.25 7.86
N LEU A 23 57.67 19.32 7.41
CA LEU A 23 57.36 19.16 6.00
C LEU A 23 56.67 20.45 5.55
N ARG A 24 57.46 21.46 5.19
CA ARG A 24 56.96 22.66 4.51
C ARG A 24 56.53 22.25 3.11
N MET A 25 55.26 21.91 2.98
CA MET A 25 54.63 21.80 1.67
C MET A 25 54.73 23.17 0.97
N PRO A 26 55.24 23.24 -0.28
CA PRO A 26 55.26 24.49 -1.01
C PRO A 26 53.82 25.00 -1.17
N PRO A 27 53.57 26.32 -1.05
CA PRO A 27 52.22 26.86 -1.24
C PRO A 27 51.74 26.49 -2.65
N PRO A 28 50.47 26.05 -2.79
CA PRO A 28 49.93 25.63 -4.07
C PRO A 28 50.11 26.74 -5.11
N SER A 29 50.52 26.36 -6.33
CA SER A 29 50.73 27.33 -7.40
C SER A 29 49.42 28.11 -7.69
N ARG A 30 49.52 29.38 -8.11
CA ARG A 30 48.36 30.20 -8.45
C ARG A 30 47.46 29.52 -9.52
N ARG A 31 48.04 28.70 -10.41
CA ARG A 31 47.31 27.90 -11.40
C ARG A 31 46.53 26.74 -10.77
N PHE A 32 47.09 26.07 -9.76
CA PHE A 32 46.38 25.05 -8.98
C PHE A 32 45.22 25.65 -8.19
N LEU A 33 45.42 26.79 -7.53
CA LEU A 33 44.35 27.50 -6.80
C LEU A 33 43.23 27.99 -7.72
N VAL A 34 43.55 28.47 -8.92
CA VAL A 34 42.55 28.84 -9.94
C VAL A 34 41.79 27.61 -10.44
N GLY A 35 42.48 26.50 -10.72
CA GLY A 35 41.86 25.24 -11.11
C GLY A 35 40.91 24.69 -10.03
N VAL A 36 41.34 24.69 -8.77
CA VAL A 36 40.50 24.31 -7.62
C VAL A 36 39.32 25.25 -7.45
N SER A 37 39.51 26.57 -7.62
CA SER A 37 38.41 27.54 -7.51
C SER A 37 37.37 27.36 -8.62
N LEU A 38 37.80 27.08 -9.85
CA LEU A 38 36.91 26.77 -10.97
C LEU A 38 36.18 25.43 -10.77
N PHE A 39 36.87 24.41 -10.27
CA PHE A 39 36.26 23.13 -9.92
C PHE A 39 35.21 23.29 -8.81
N VAL A 40 35.53 24.04 -7.74
CA VAL A 40 34.59 24.33 -6.65
C VAL A 40 33.40 25.14 -7.15
N LEU A 41 33.63 26.14 -8.00
CA LEU A 41 32.54 26.91 -8.61
C LEU A 41 31.65 26.01 -9.49
N ALA A 42 32.25 25.15 -10.31
CA ALA A 42 31.51 24.20 -11.14
C ALA A 42 30.72 23.20 -10.29
N ALA A 43 31.30 22.68 -9.20
CA ALA A 43 30.61 21.81 -8.26
C ALA A 43 29.45 22.54 -7.57
N ILE A 44 29.63 23.79 -7.14
CA ILE A 44 28.56 24.60 -6.55
C ILE A 44 27.44 24.86 -7.57
N VAL A 45 27.78 25.22 -8.81
CA VAL A 45 26.80 25.43 -9.87
C VAL A 45 26.04 24.14 -10.18
N PHE A 46 26.75 22.99 -10.24
CA PHE A 46 26.12 21.69 -10.47
C PHE A 46 25.16 21.33 -9.32
N VAL A 47 25.61 21.45 -8.07
CA VAL A 47 24.78 21.18 -6.88
C VAL A 47 23.59 22.14 -6.80
N ALA A 48 23.75 23.41 -7.19
CA ALA A 48 22.67 24.39 -7.21
C ALA A 48 21.71 24.21 -8.40
N ALA A 49 22.18 23.63 -9.51
CA ALA A 49 21.37 23.39 -10.70
C ALA A 49 20.40 22.21 -10.50
N THR A 50 20.82 21.15 -9.81
CA THR A 50 19.98 19.95 -9.57
C THR A 50 18.58 20.26 -8.99
N PRO A 51 18.42 21.03 -7.90
CA PRO A 51 17.09 21.33 -7.36
C PRO A 51 16.24 22.19 -8.32
N ILE A 52 16.88 23.07 -9.12
CA ILE A 52 16.18 23.89 -10.12
C ILE A 52 15.68 23.01 -11.26
N VAL A 53 16.54 22.14 -11.79
CA VAL A 53 16.17 21.17 -12.83
C VAL A 53 15.04 20.29 -12.32
N SER A 54 15.17 19.73 -11.12
CA SER A 54 14.12 18.90 -10.53
C SER A 54 12.81 19.68 -10.38
N PHE A 55 12.85 20.90 -9.84
CA PHE A 55 11.63 21.72 -9.72
C PHE A 55 10.94 21.95 -11.07
N ILE A 56 11.70 22.28 -12.12
CA ILE A 56 11.13 22.51 -13.45
C ILE A 56 10.54 21.22 -14.03
N THR A 57 11.28 20.11 -14.01
CA THR A 57 10.80 18.84 -14.57
C THR A 57 9.59 18.29 -13.82
N GLU A 58 9.53 18.47 -12.50
CA GLU A 58 8.35 18.08 -11.72
C GLU A 58 7.15 18.98 -12.05
N VAL A 59 7.33 20.29 -12.18
CA VAL A 59 6.26 21.19 -12.64
C VAL A 59 5.73 20.76 -14.00
N GLU A 60 6.61 20.41 -14.95
CA GLU A 60 6.21 19.92 -16.27
C GLU A 60 5.40 18.62 -16.19
N TRP A 61 5.83 17.66 -15.36
CA TRP A 61 5.13 16.40 -15.17
C TRP A 61 3.73 16.59 -14.55
N TYR A 62 3.61 17.40 -13.51
CA TYR A 62 2.30 17.72 -12.93
C TYR A 62 1.42 18.53 -13.91
N ASP A 63 1.98 19.42 -14.72
CA ASP A 63 1.23 20.21 -15.71
C ASP A 63 0.69 19.33 -16.84
N ALA A 64 1.45 18.33 -17.29
CA ALA A 64 1.00 17.34 -18.28
C ALA A 64 -0.22 16.53 -17.82
N LEU A 65 -0.41 16.39 -16.50
CA LEU A 65 -1.56 15.74 -15.88
C LEU A 65 -2.67 16.73 -15.45
N GLY A 66 -2.49 18.03 -15.69
CA GLY A 66 -3.42 19.07 -15.24
C GLY A 66 -3.37 19.36 -13.72
N LEU A 67 -2.37 18.83 -13.01
CA LEU A 67 -2.21 18.89 -11.56
C LEU A 67 -1.12 19.86 -11.10
N ARG A 68 -0.66 20.78 -11.96
CA ARG A 68 0.36 21.79 -11.62
C ARG A 68 0.09 22.54 -10.30
N GLY A 69 -1.17 22.85 -10.02
CA GLY A 69 -1.58 23.52 -8.79
C GLY A 69 -1.28 22.70 -7.52
N VAL A 70 -1.37 21.37 -7.60
CA VAL A 70 -1.08 20.45 -6.48
C VAL A 70 0.38 20.55 -6.08
N TYR A 71 1.28 20.42 -7.04
CA TYR A 71 2.73 20.52 -6.81
C TYR A 71 3.13 21.89 -6.27
N LEU A 72 2.64 22.98 -6.89
CA LEU A 72 2.95 24.34 -6.43
C LEU A 72 2.42 24.62 -5.02
N THR A 73 1.26 24.06 -4.65
CA THR A 73 0.71 24.19 -3.30
C THR A 73 1.55 23.43 -2.28
N ARG A 74 1.91 22.17 -2.57
CA ARG A 74 2.80 21.36 -1.72
C ARG A 74 4.14 22.07 -1.50
N VAL A 75 4.82 22.42 -2.60
CA VAL A 75 6.11 23.12 -2.56
C VAL A 75 5.95 24.48 -1.85
N GLY A 76 4.86 25.21 -2.08
CA GLY A 76 4.55 26.44 -1.36
C GLY A 76 4.47 26.28 0.15
N LEU A 77 3.86 25.20 0.64
CA LEU A 77 3.79 24.87 2.08
C LEU A 77 5.17 24.48 2.64
N GLU A 78 5.94 23.66 1.90
CA GLU A 78 7.32 23.28 2.26
C GLU A 78 8.22 24.53 2.39
N TRP A 79 8.16 25.45 1.42
CA TRP A 79 8.89 26.72 1.47
C TRP A 79 8.38 27.67 2.55
N THR A 80 7.07 27.68 2.83
CA THR A 80 6.51 28.48 3.93
C THR A 80 7.07 28.03 5.27
N MET A 81 7.10 26.71 5.51
CA MET A 81 7.72 26.12 6.70
C MET A 81 9.22 26.42 6.75
N TRP A 82 9.95 26.22 5.64
CA TRP A 82 11.39 26.46 5.58
C TRP A 82 11.75 27.93 5.81
N ILE A 83 11.17 28.87 5.05
CA ILE A 83 11.45 30.31 5.15
C ILE A 83 11.01 30.84 6.51
N GLY A 84 9.81 30.47 6.96
CA GLY A 84 9.28 30.90 8.27
C GLY A 84 10.16 30.43 9.41
N SER A 85 10.51 29.15 9.44
CA SER A 85 11.41 28.56 10.43
C SER A 85 12.80 29.21 10.40
N PHE A 86 13.40 29.35 9.20
CA PHE A 86 14.71 29.97 9.04
C PHE A 86 14.70 31.43 9.54
N ALA A 87 13.70 32.22 9.14
CA ALA A 87 13.59 33.62 9.52
C ALA A 87 13.46 33.79 11.05
N ILE A 88 12.59 32.99 11.68
CA ILE A 88 12.40 33.02 13.14
C ILE A 88 13.68 32.58 13.85
N ALA A 89 14.28 31.45 13.47
CA ALA A 89 15.50 30.94 14.11
C ALA A 89 16.69 31.87 13.90
N PHE A 90 16.92 32.36 12.68
CA PHE A 90 18.03 33.26 12.38
C PHE A 90 17.88 34.60 13.09
N LEU A 91 16.67 35.17 13.13
CA LEU A 91 16.43 36.42 13.88
C LEU A 91 16.67 36.19 15.37
N TYR A 92 16.12 35.13 15.94
CA TYR A 92 16.30 34.79 17.35
C TYR A 92 17.78 34.59 17.71
N LEU A 93 18.51 33.76 16.96
CA LEU A 93 19.93 33.50 17.19
C LEU A 93 20.78 34.75 16.92
N GLY A 94 20.48 35.49 15.84
CA GLY A 94 21.20 36.70 15.45
C GLY A 94 21.10 37.81 16.50
N VAL A 95 19.90 38.03 17.07
CA VAL A 95 19.70 38.97 18.18
C VAL A 95 20.51 38.54 19.41
N ASN A 96 20.48 37.26 19.77
CA ASN A 96 21.22 36.74 20.92
C ASN A 96 22.74 36.80 20.71
N VAL A 97 23.24 36.49 19.50
CA VAL A 97 24.66 36.63 19.13
C VAL A 97 25.09 38.09 19.21
N PHE A 98 24.25 39.02 18.75
CA PHE A 98 24.51 40.46 18.85
C PHE A 98 24.62 40.92 20.32
N ILE A 99 23.69 40.49 21.18
CA ILE A 99 23.72 40.77 22.62
C ILE A 99 24.98 40.20 23.26
N ALA A 100 25.33 38.95 22.97
CA ALA A 100 26.50 38.27 23.52
C ALA A 100 27.80 38.99 23.16
N GLN A 101 27.97 39.37 21.89
CA GLN A 101 29.11 40.14 21.41
C GLN A 101 29.21 41.51 22.09
N ARG A 102 28.08 42.22 22.26
CA ARG A 102 28.05 43.52 22.95
C ARG A 102 28.50 43.39 24.40
N ILE A 103 28.05 42.35 25.11
CA ILE A 103 28.42 42.08 26.52
C ILE A 103 29.90 41.70 26.62
N ARG A 104 30.41 40.82 25.74
CA ARG A 104 31.83 40.40 25.71
C ARG A 104 32.79 41.55 25.46
N SER A 105 32.36 42.59 24.73
CA SER A 105 33.19 43.75 24.37
C SER A 105 33.39 44.82 25.46
N GLY A 106 32.92 44.61 26.70
CA GLY A 106 32.88 45.64 27.74
C GLY A 106 33.79 45.40 28.96
N GLY A 107 34.89 46.16 29.04
CA GLY A 107 35.68 46.40 30.26
C GLY A 107 37.06 47.02 29.95
N PRO A 108 38.12 46.22 29.68
CA PRO A 108 39.50 46.74 29.59
C PRO A 108 39.81 47.58 28.33
N LEU A 109 39.24 47.25 27.17
CA LEU A 109 39.57 47.94 25.89
C LEU A 109 38.84 49.28 25.70
N ARG A 110 37.68 49.45 26.36
CA ARG A 110 36.95 50.75 26.39
C ARG A 110 37.61 51.74 27.35
N ALA A 111 38.25 51.27 28.42
CA ALA A 111 39.01 52.09 29.35
C ALA A 111 40.24 52.75 28.69
N VAL A 112 40.73 52.19 27.57
CA VAL A 112 41.87 52.71 26.78
C VAL A 112 41.42 53.31 25.43
N GLY A 113 40.13 53.63 25.27
CA GLY A 113 39.62 54.38 24.11
C GLY A 113 39.47 53.61 22.78
N ILE A 114 39.75 52.30 22.74
CA ILE A 114 39.65 51.50 21.51
C ILE A 114 38.20 51.09 21.25
N ARG A 115 37.54 51.78 20.31
CA ARG A 115 36.22 51.39 19.78
C ARG A 115 36.39 50.41 18.61
N ARG A 116 36.43 49.09 18.89
CA ARG A 116 36.28 48.08 17.82
C ARG A 116 34.80 47.77 17.60
N SER A 117 34.33 47.83 16.36
CA SER A 117 32.99 47.37 15.99
C SER A 117 32.95 45.85 16.06
N VAL A 118 32.30 45.31 17.09
CA VAL A 118 32.32 43.87 17.43
C VAL A 118 31.70 43.02 16.32
N ILE A 119 30.60 43.49 15.72
CA ILE A 119 29.91 42.81 14.62
C ILE A 119 30.77 42.70 13.35
N ARG A 120 31.60 43.72 13.05
CA ARG A 120 32.45 43.71 11.84
C ARG A 120 33.78 42.97 12.05
N SER A 121 33.97 42.32 13.20
CA SER A 121 35.14 41.48 13.44
C SER A 121 34.97 40.10 12.79
N ALA A 122 36.08 39.42 12.46
CA ALA A 122 36.03 38.06 11.92
C ALA A 122 35.24 37.09 12.83
N ALA A 123 35.45 37.17 14.15
CA ALA A 123 34.71 36.36 15.12
C ALA A 123 33.21 36.69 15.15
N GLY A 124 32.84 37.94 14.89
CA GLY A 124 31.43 38.37 14.81
C GLY A 124 30.72 37.76 13.59
N TRP A 125 31.36 37.79 12.43
CA TRP A 125 30.89 37.13 11.22
C TRP A 125 30.86 35.61 11.34
N VAL A 126 31.86 34.98 11.97
CA VAL A 126 31.85 33.53 12.23
C VAL A 126 30.68 33.14 13.12
N SER A 127 30.40 33.91 14.18
CA SER A 127 29.27 33.62 15.08
C SER A 127 27.92 33.74 14.37
N LEU A 128 27.77 34.75 13.50
CA LEU A 128 26.56 34.91 12.68
C LEU A 128 26.43 33.82 11.62
N ALA A 129 27.54 33.38 11.03
CA ALA A 129 27.57 32.25 10.10
C ALA A 129 27.18 30.93 10.79
N VAL A 130 27.64 30.69 12.02
CA VAL A 130 27.22 29.53 12.82
C VAL A 130 25.73 29.63 13.17
N ALA A 131 25.23 30.81 13.55
CA ALA A 131 23.80 31.03 13.77
C ALA A 131 22.96 30.77 12.52
N ALA A 132 23.42 31.22 11.34
CA ALA A 132 22.80 30.92 10.06
C ALA A 132 22.83 29.41 9.76
N ALA A 133 23.94 28.73 10.02
CA ALA A 133 24.05 27.28 9.83
C ALA A 133 23.07 26.51 10.71
N ILE A 134 22.94 26.88 12.00
CA ILE A 134 21.95 26.28 12.92
C ILE A 134 20.53 26.54 12.42
N ALA A 135 20.22 27.78 12.03
CA ALA A 135 18.90 28.13 11.50
C ALA A 135 18.56 27.34 10.23
N LEU A 136 19.52 27.14 9.32
CA LEU A 136 19.35 26.32 8.11
C LEU A 136 19.07 24.86 8.45
N ILE A 137 19.82 24.27 9.40
CA ILE A 137 19.61 22.88 9.82
C ILE A 137 18.19 22.70 10.37
N LEU A 138 17.76 23.59 11.26
CA LEU A 138 16.42 23.53 11.84
C LEU A 138 15.31 23.78 10.80
N SER A 139 15.54 24.66 9.82
CA SER A 139 14.54 24.97 8.79
C SER A 139 14.34 23.86 7.78
N PHE A 140 15.39 23.11 7.42
CA PHE A 140 15.25 21.91 6.58
C PHE A 140 14.40 20.85 7.27
N GLY A 141 14.57 20.65 8.58
CA GLY A 141 13.71 19.75 9.36
C GLY A 141 12.25 20.21 9.41
N ALA A 142 12.01 21.52 9.52
CA ALA A 142 10.64 22.06 9.53
C ALA A 142 9.92 21.88 8.18
N ALA A 143 10.63 21.98 7.06
CA ALA A 143 10.06 21.85 5.72
C ALA A 143 9.37 20.49 5.49
N THR A 144 9.88 19.41 6.08
CA THR A 144 9.30 18.06 5.95
C THR A 144 7.96 17.92 6.68
N GLN A 145 7.62 18.85 7.58
CA GLN A 145 6.40 18.83 8.39
C GLN A 145 5.23 19.56 7.73
N TRP A 146 5.30 19.86 6.44
CA TRP A 146 4.28 20.61 5.71
C TRP A 146 2.88 19.98 5.78
N GLN A 147 2.77 18.65 5.91
CA GLN A 147 1.49 17.95 6.04
C GLN A 147 0.77 18.35 7.33
N SER A 148 1.49 18.41 8.46
CA SER A 148 0.94 18.87 9.74
C SER A 148 0.45 20.32 9.67
N LEU A 149 1.15 21.18 8.93
CA LEU A 149 0.71 22.56 8.67
C LEU A 149 -0.56 22.58 7.81
N ALA A 150 -0.64 21.76 6.75
CA ALA A 150 -1.82 21.68 5.88
C ALA A 150 -3.08 21.27 6.65
N LEU A 151 -2.96 20.24 7.51
CA LEU A 151 -4.03 19.78 8.39
C LEU A 151 -4.44 20.85 9.40
N PHE A 152 -3.47 21.54 10.01
CA PHE A 152 -3.72 22.62 10.97
C PHE A 152 -4.46 23.81 10.34
N LEU A 153 -4.05 24.24 9.15
CA LEU A 153 -4.65 25.38 8.45
C LEU A 153 -6.10 25.13 8.02
N HIS A 154 -6.44 23.87 7.71
CA HIS A 154 -7.76 23.45 7.26
C HIS A 154 -8.49 22.56 8.28
N ALA A 155 -8.16 22.72 9.57
CA ALA A 155 -8.80 21.97 10.63
C ALA A 155 -10.31 22.27 10.69
N SER A 156 -11.13 21.21 10.69
CA SER A 156 -12.59 21.31 10.79
C SER A 156 -13.11 20.40 11.90
N PRO A 157 -14.07 20.86 12.75
CA PRO A 157 -14.62 20.03 13.82
C PRO A 157 -15.28 18.76 13.30
N THR A 158 -15.06 17.65 14.00
CA THR A 158 -15.76 16.38 13.75
C THR A 158 -17.15 16.36 14.37
N GLY A 159 -17.38 17.14 15.43
CA GLY A 159 -18.60 17.15 16.24
C GLY A 159 -18.56 16.15 17.41
N THR A 160 -17.49 15.36 17.53
CA THR A 160 -17.29 14.38 18.60
C THR A 160 -16.27 14.91 19.60
N MET A 161 -16.64 15.00 20.87
CA MET A 161 -15.79 15.51 21.94
C MET A 161 -15.18 14.36 22.76
N ASP A 162 -13.93 14.52 23.18
CA ASP A 162 -13.32 13.64 24.15
C ASP A 162 -13.92 13.88 25.56
N PRO A 163 -14.23 12.83 26.33
CA PRO A 163 -14.90 12.96 27.63
C PRO A 163 -13.98 13.40 28.79
N VAL A 164 -12.67 13.55 28.58
CA VAL A 164 -11.71 13.87 29.66
C VAL A 164 -11.29 15.33 29.65
N LEU A 165 -10.93 15.86 28.49
CA LEU A 165 -10.38 17.20 28.27
C LEU A 165 -11.34 18.10 27.46
N GLY A 166 -12.41 17.55 26.90
CA GLY A 166 -13.48 18.31 26.22
C GLY A 166 -13.07 18.93 24.90
N GLN A 167 -12.04 18.40 24.25
CA GLN A 167 -11.59 18.76 22.91
C GLN A 167 -12.28 17.90 21.85
N ASP A 168 -12.54 18.49 20.69
CA ASP A 168 -13.06 17.76 19.55
C ASP A 168 -11.99 16.80 18.99
N ILE A 169 -12.39 15.64 18.44
CA ILE A 169 -11.44 14.68 17.85
C ILE A 169 -10.57 15.33 16.75
N SER A 170 -11.07 16.34 16.04
CA SER A 170 -10.30 17.15 15.08
C SER A 170 -9.09 17.85 15.70
N PHE A 171 -9.14 18.22 16.98
CA PHE A 171 -7.98 18.79 17.66
C PHE A 171 -6.84 17.77 17.68
N TYR A 172 -7.13 16.51 18.01
CA TYR A 172 -6.13 15.45 18.08
C TYR A 172 -5.58 15.08 16.70
N LEU A 173 -6.46 14.93 15.70
CA LEU A 173 -6.05 14.50 14.36
C LEU A 173 -5.41 15.61 13.52
N LEU A 174 -5.88 16.86 13.63
CA LEU A 174 -5.54 17.94 12.70
C LEU A 174 -4.66 19.04 13.32
N THR A 175 -4.77 19.28 14.63
CA THR A 175 -4.13 20.42 15.30
C THR A 175 -2.94 20.02 16.16
N LEU A 176 -3.11 19.01 17.01
CA LEU A 176 -2.12 18.54 17.97
C LEU A 176 -0.78 18.14 17.33
N PRO A 177 -0.73 17.44 16.17
CA PRO A 177 0.53 17.09 15.53
C PRO A 177 1.37 18.34 15.17
N PHE A 178 0.73 19.40 14.68
CA PHE A 178 1.42 20.66 14.37
C PHE A 178 1.91 21.37 15.63
N LEU A 179 1.14 21.35 16.72
CA LEU A 179 1.58 21.92 18.00
C LEU A 179 2.80 21.18 18.56
N HIS A 180 2.87 19.86 18.40
CA HIS A 180 4.06 19.07 18.74
C HIS A 180 5.27 19.45 17.88
N VAL A 181 5.09 19.62 16.56
CA VAL A 181 6.15 20.10 15.66
C VAL A 181 6.69 21.45 16.12
N VAL A 182 5.81 22.42 16.42
CA VAL A 182 6.22 23.76 16.88
C VAL A 182 6.93 23.69 18.23
N GLY A 183 6.41 22.93 19.19
CA GLY A 183 7.00 22.76 20.51
C GLY A 183 8.39 22.12 20.46
N ASN A 184 8.54 21.01 19.73
CA ASN A 184 9.82 20.32 19.58
C ASN A 184 10.85 21.16 18.83
N TRP A 185 10.42 21.88 17.79
CA TRP A 185 11.28 22.80 17.05
C TRP A 185 11.77 23.96 17.94
N ALA A 186 10.88 24.56 18.74
CA ALA A 186 11.23 25.64 19.66
C ALA A 186 12.20 25.16 20.76
N LEU A 187 11.99 23.95 21.32
CA LEU A 187 12.92 23.35 22.29
C LEU A 187 14.31 23.15 21.66
N GLY A 188 14.39 22.65 20.43
CA GLY A 188 15.64 22.50 19.69
C GLY A 188 16.34 23.84 19.45
N LEU A 189 15.59 24.86 19.04
CA LEU A 189 16.10 26.21 18.83
C LEU A 189 16.67 26.83 20.11
N ASP A 190 15.90 26.80 21.21
CA ASP A 190 16.30 27.35 22.50
C ASP A 190 17.52 26.62 23.07
N PHE A 191 17.56 25.28 22.97
CA PHE A 191 18.71 24.48 23.41
C PHE A 191 19.98 24.84 22.64
N LEU A 192 19.91 24.88 21.30
CA LEU A 192 21.05 25.26 20.46
C LEU A 192 21.46 26.72 20.67
N ALA A 193 20.51 27.63 20.93
CA ALA A 193 20.81 29.02 21.30
C ALA A 193 21.60 29.09 22.61
N ILE A 194 21.18 28.36 23.65
CA ILE A 194 21.91 28.29 24.93
C ILE A 194 23.33 27.79 24.70
N LEU A 195 23.52 26.69 23.95
CA LEU A 195 24.83 26.13 23.66
C LEU A 195 25.72 27.11 22.88
N LEU A 196 25.19 27.72 21.82
CA LEU A 196 25.92 28.70 21.01
C LEU A 196 26.37 29.88 21.87
N ILE A 197 25.47 30.48 22.64
CA ILE A 197 25.76 31.65 23.45
C ILE A 197 26.71 31.31 24.61
N ALA A 198 26.55 30.16 25.25
CA ALA A 198 27.48 29.68 26.29
C ALA A 198 28.90 29.46 25.72
N ALA A 199 29.01 28.88 24.52
CA ALA A 199 30.28 28.70 23.83
C ALA A 199 30.94 30.04 23.48
N LEU A 200 30.16 31.02 23.00
CA LEU A 200 30.66 32.36 22.68
C LEU A 200 31.17 33.13 23.90
N TYR A 201 30.55 32.94 25.06
CA TYR A 201 31.04 33.52 26.33
C TYR A 201 32.27 32.82 26.87
N SER A 202 32.38 31.51 26.65
CA SER A 202 33.51 30.71 27.12
C SER A 202 34.75 30.88 26.23
N TRP A 203 34.58 31.17 24.94
CA TRP A 203 35.67 31.33 23.98
C TRP A 203 36.40 32.67 24.11
N ARG A 204 37.71 32.66 24.43
CA ARG A 204 38.57 33.86 24.53
C ARG A 204 39.66 33.96 23.46
N GLY A 205 39.46 33.35 22.30
CA GLY A 205 40.46 33.31 21.22
C GLY A 205 41.29 32.04 21.33
N ASP A 206 42.27 32.04 22.23
CA ASP A 206 43.26 30.94 22.34
C ASP A 206 42.89 29.89 23.41
N ALA A 207 41.85 30.13 24.21
CA ALA A 207 41.40 29.22 25.27
C ALA A 207 39.89 29.34 25.55
N PHE A 208 39.34 28.31 26.21
CA PHE A 208 38.01 28.33 26.81
C PHE A 208 38.10 28.62 28.32
N ASP A 209 37.40 29.63 28.82
CA ASP A 209 37.27 29.95 30.25
C ASP A 209 35.80 29.85 30.67
N PHE A 210 35.48 28.90 31.54
CA PHE A 210 34.12 28.61 32.01
C PHE A 210 33.66 29.48 33.19
N ARG A 211 34.30 30.63 33.42
CA ARG A 211 33.89 31.62 34.43
C ARG A 211 33.04 32.73 33.79
N PRO A 212 31.70 32.63 33.80
CA PRO A 212 30.84 33.61 33.13
C PRO A 212 30.87 34.97 33.85
N THR A 213 30.86 36.05 33.06
CA THR A 213 30.70 37.41 33.61
C THR A 213 29.28 37.64 34.10
N SER A 214 29.08 38.66 34.94
CA SER A 214 27.74 39.00 35.47
C SER A 214 26.72 39.31 34.35
N GLY A 215 27.16 39.95 33.26
CA GLY A 215 26.32 40.17 32.07
C GLY A 215 26.03 38.89 31.29
N ALA A 216 27.00 37.98 31.18
CA ALA A 216 26.80 36.67 30.56
C ALA A 216 25.81 35.81 31.35
N LEU A 217 25.90 35.83 32.69
CA LEU A 217 24.95 35.15 33.58
C LEU A 217 23.53 35.67 33.40
N ALA A 218 23.35 36.99 33.27
CA ALA A 218 22.03 37.57 33.03
C ALA A 218 21.44 37.10 31.69
N HIS A 219 22.22 37.14 30.61
CA HIS A 219 21.77 36.75 29.27
C HIS A 219 21.46 35.24 29.17
N VAL A 220 22.36 34.38 29.67
CA VAL A 220 22.10 32.94 29.70
C VAL A 220 20.89 32.60 30.56
N SER A 221 20.65 33.33 31.67
CA SER A 221 19.45 33.12 32.49
C SER A 221 18.16 33.44 31.73
N VAL A 222 18.14 34.49 30.90
CA VAL A 222 16.98 34.82 30.06
C VAL A 222 16.75 33.75 28.98
N LEU A 223 17.82 33.22 28.37
CA LEU A 223 17.70 32.12 27.40
C LEU A 223 17.19 30.83 28.06
N THR A 224 17.70 30.50 29.26
CA THR A 224 17.17 29.37 30.04
C THR A 224 15.73 29.62 30.49
N ALA A 225 15.33 30.87 30.71
CA ALA A 225 13.93 31.20 31.00
C ALA A 225 13.02 30.97 29.79
N ALA A 226 13.47 31.34 28.58
CA ALA A 226 12.75 31.03 27.34
C ALA A 226 12.59 29.52 27.17
N PHE A 227 13.69 28.76 27.34
CA PHE A 227 13.64 27.29 27.31
C PHE A 227 12.68 26.70 28.36
N ALA A 228 12.67 27.22 29.59
CA ALA A 228 11.74 26.80 30.64
C ALA A 228 10.27 27.14 30.32
N ALA A 229 10.01 28.26 29.64
CA ALA A 229 8.67 28.61 29.16
C ALA A 229 8.22 27.70 28.01
N THR A 230 9.12 27.36 27.09
CA THR A 230 8.87 26.39 26.03
C THR A 230 8.59 25.00 26.63
N LEU A 231 9.37 24.57 27.63
CA LEU A 231 9.11 23.34 28.40
C LEU A 231 7.75 23.37 29.12
N ALA A 232 7.33 24.52 29.65
CA ALA A 232 6.01 24.67 30.26
C ALA A 232 4.89 24.47 29.23
N ALA A 233 5.04 25.06 28.04
CA ALA A 233 4.08 24.93 26.96
C ALA A 233 4.01 23.48 26.43
N THR A 234 5.15 22.81 26.25
CA THR A 234 5.15 21.40 25.81
C THR A 234 4.60 20.46 26.89
N ALA A 235 4.87 20.71 28.18
CA ALA A 235 4.24 19.95 29.27
C ALA A 235 2.72 20.14 29.31
N TRP A 236 2.22 21.33 28.95
CA TRP A 236 0.78 21.56 28.83
C TRP A 236 0.16 20.80 27.66
N ILE A 237 0.82 20.79 26.50
CA ILE A 237 0.40 20.04 25.31
C ILE A 237 0.44 18.52 25.59
N GLY A 238 1.47 18.02 26.28
CA GLY A 238 1.63 16.60 26.60
C GLY A 238 0.51 15.98 27.44
N ARG A 239 -0.40 16.79 28.01
CA ARG A 239 -1.63 16.30 28.65
C ARG A 239 -2.54 15.56 27.68
N TYR A 240 -2.57 15.99 26.42
CA TYR A 240 -3.41 15.39 25.37
C TYR A 240 -2.86 14.02 24.94
N ASP A 241 -1.55 13.83 25.02
CA ASP A 241 -0.88 12.57 24.64
C ASP A 241 -1.30 11.38 25.50
N LEU A 242 -1.73 11.64 26.73
CA LEU A 242 -2.27 10.62 27.62
C LEU A 242 -3.48 9.91 27.02
N LEU A 243 -4.25 10.57 26.14
CA LEU A 243 -5.49 10.02 25.63
C LEU A 243 -5.28 8.99 24.51
N PHE A 244 -4.10 8.91 23.92
CA PHE A 244 -3.76 7.90 22.90
C PHE A 244 -2.49 7.10 23.25
N ALA A 245 -2.03 7.18 24.51
CA ALA A 245 -0.90 6.40 25.02
C ALA A 245 -1.33 5.03 25.58
N HIS A 246 -0.37 4.11 25.79
CA HIS A 246 -0.59 2.81 26.43
C HIS A 246 0.22 2.66 27.72
N ASN A 247 0.01 3.57 28.67
CA ASN A 247 0.87 3.68 29.86
C ASN A 247 0.60 2.62 30.94
N SER A 248 -0.61 2.06 31.02
CA SER A 248 -1.00 1.09 32.06
C SER A 248 -0.70 -0.37 31.68
N GLY A 249 -0.48 -0.64 30.39
CA GLY A 249 -0.38 -2.01 29.85
C GLY A 249 -1.72 -2.75 29.77
N VAL A 250 -2.81 -2.13 30.23
CA VAL A 250 -4.17 -2.71 30.26
C VAL A 250 -5.10 -1.96 29.32
N VAL A 251 -4.97 -0.63 29.27
CA VAL A 251 -5.88 0.26 28.55
C VAL A 251 -5.13 1.03 27.47
N TRP A 252 -5.72 1.15 26.28
CA TRP A 252 -5.30 2.09 25.24
C TRP A 252 -6.00 3.44 25.43
N GLY A 253 -5.21 4.48 25.62
CA GLY A 253 -5.62 5.81 26.04
C GLY A 253 -5.50 6.03 27.56
N ALA A 254 -6.12 7.11 28.05
CA ALA A 254 -5.93 7.56 29.43
C ALA A 254 -6.62 6.62 30.43
N ALA A 255 -5.83 5.80 31.13
CA ALA A 255 -6.25 4.89 32.19
C ALA A 255 -6.53 5.63 33.50
N TYR A 256 -6.97 4.90 34.54
CA TYR A 256 -7.25 5.50 35.86
C TYR A 256 -6.08 6.32 36.40
N THR A 257 -4.88 5.74 36.37
CA THR A 257 -3.66 6.39 36.86
C THR A 257 -3.29 7.61 36.02
N ASP A 258 -3.55 7.58 34.71
CA ASP A 258 -3.23 8.71 33.85
C ASP A 258 -4.10 9.92 34.18
N ILE A 259 -5.39 9.71 34.41
CA ILE A 259 -6.32 10.80 34.75
C ILE A 259 -6.10 11.31 36.17
N ASN A 260 -5.88 10.43 37.14
CA ASN A 260 -5.85 10.82 38.55
C ASN A 260 -4.44 11.17 39.06
N ALA A 261 -3.38 10.78 38.36
CA ALA A 261 -2.00 11.06 38.75
C ALA A 261 -1.20 11.78 37.66
N ARG A 262 -1.13 11.26 36.42
CA ARG A 262 -0.28 11.86 35.37
C ARG A 262 -0.80 13.22 34.91
N LEU A 263 -2.10 13.35 34.67
CA LEU A 263 -2.71 14.57 34.17
C LEU A 263 -2.55 15.76 35.15
N PRO A 264 -2.81 15.61 36.47
CA PRO A 264 -2.49 16.64 37.46
C PRO A 264 -0.99 16.97 37.50
N LEU A 265 -0.13 15.97 37.38
CA LEU A 265 1.32 16.15 37.37
C LEU A 265 1.80 16.95 36.15
N TYR A 266 1.34 16.67 34.93
CA TYR A 266 1.66 17.48 33.75
C TYR A 266 1.18 18.92 33.90
N THR A 267 -0.01 19.10 34.49
CA THR A 267 -0.56 20.43 34.81
C THR A 267 0.34 21.17 35.81
N PHE A 268 0.80 20.47 36.85
CA PHE A 268 1.75 21.02 37.83
C PHE A 268 3.11 21.33 37.18
N GLN A 269 3.64 20.45 36.34
CA GLN A 269 4.90 20.65 35.62
C GLN A 269 4.83 21.88 34.71
N ALA A 270 3.73 22.07 33.98
CA ALA A 270 3.51 23.28 33.18
C ALA A 270 3.53 24.53 34.06
N GLY A 271 2.80 24.54 35.18
CA GLY A 271 2.83 25.66 36.15
C GLY A 271 4.21 25.90 36.75
N LEU A 272 4.94 24.85 37.11
CA LEU A 272 6.30 24.92 37.62
C LEU A 272 7.26 25.53 36.59
N GLY A 273 7.15 25.13 35.31
CA GLY A 273 7.96 25.70 34.23
C GLY A 273 7.77 27.21 34.09
N VAL A 274 6.51 27.70 34.20
CA VAL A 274 6.22 29.14 34.23
C VAL A 274 6.88 29.84 35.42
N VAL A 275 6.82 29.24 36.62
CA VAL A 275 7.46 29.78 37.83
C VAL A 275 8.98 29.82 37.68
N LEU A 276 9.59 28.75 37.17
CA LEU A 276 11.03 28.67 36.91
C LEU A 276 11.47 29.69 35.86
N ALA A 277 10.71 29.84 34.77
CA ALA A 277 10.95 30.87 33.76
C ALA A 277 10.93 32.26 34.41
N GLY A 278 9.92 32.58 35.23
CA GLY A 278 9.84 33.84 35.96
C GLY A 278 11.03 34.06 36.91
N ALA A 279 11.46 33.03 37.65
CA ALA A 279 12.62 33.09 38.54
C ALA A 279 13.93 33.30 37.78
N LEU A 280 14.07 32.72 36.58
CA LEU A 280 15.24 32.87 35.73
C LEU A 280 15.30 34.25 35.05
N VAL A 281 14.14 34.81 34.68
CA VAL A 281 14.04 36.23 34.30
C VAL A 281 14.45 37.10 35.48
N ALA A 282 13.97 36.83 36.70
CA ALA A 282 14.40 37.53 37.92
C ALA A 282 15.92 37.42 38.16
N ASN A 283 16.53 36.28 37.79
CA ASN A 283 17.99 36.10 37.86
C ASN A 283 18.78 36.99 36.88
N ALA A 284 18.15 37.59 35.87
CA ALA A 284 18.81 38.59 35.03
C ALA A 284 19.33 39.80 35.85
N TRP A 285 18.64 40.13 36.96
CA TRP A 285 19.06 41.15 37.91
C TRP A 285 19.95 40.59 39.03
N LEU A 286 19.69 39.38 39.52
CA LEU A 286 20.45 38.76 40.63
C LEU A 286 21.81 38.19 40.22
N ARG A 287 21.93 37.72 38.97
CA ARG A 287 23.16 37.28 38.30
C ARG A 287 23.92 36.17 39.03
N ARG A 288 23.20 35.15 39.53
CA ARG A 288 23.77 34.01 40.24
C ARG A 288 23.79 32.76 39.36
N LEU A 289 24.95 32.10 39.24
CA LEU A 289 25.11 30.90 38.42
C LEU A 289 24.32 29.68 38.94
N TRP A 290 24.13 29.58 40.26
CA TRP A 290 23.44 28.42 40.84
C TRP A 290 21.93 28.41 40.55
N LEU A 291 21.32 29.55 40.19
CA LEU A 291 19.87 29.62 39.93
C LEU A 291 19.43 28.87 38.65
N PRO A 292 20.10 29.04 37.49
CA PRO A 292 19.87 28.20 36.31
C PRO A 292 20.11 26.71 36.57
N VAL A 293 21.17 26.37 37.32
CA VAL A 293 21.49 25.00 37.69
C VAL A 293 20.40 24.42 38.61
N ALA A 294 19.94 25.18 39.59
CA ALA A 294 18.86 24.78 40.48
C ALA A 294 17.53 24.64 39.75
N ALA A 295 17.20 25.55 38.82
CA ALA A 295 16.00 25.44 38.00
C ALA A 295 16.02 24.16 37.15
N ALA A 296 17.13 23.86 36.49
CA ALA A 296 17.31 22.61 35.74
C ALA A 296 17.22 21.38 36.67
N ALA A 297 17.86 21.40 37.83
CA ALA A 297 17.82 20.32 38.81
C ALA A 297 16.39 20.08 39.35
N VAL A 298 15.65 21.15 39.66
CA VAL A 298 14.25 21.08 40.11
C VAL A 298 13.36 20.51 39.01
N TRP A 299 13.52 20.98 37.77
CA TRP A 299 12.78 20.44 36.63
C TRP A 299 13.03 18.94 36.45
N ILE A 300 14.31 18.53 36.44
CA ILE A 300 14.70 17.12 36.32
C ILE A 300 14.15 16.31 37.49
N ALA A 301 14.26 16.81 38.73
CA ALA A 301 13.72 16.12 39.90
C ALA A 301 12.21 15.88 39.78
N VAL A 302 11.44 16.88 39.36
CA VAL A 302 9.99 16.75 39.16
C VAL A 302 9.66 15.86 37.97
N ALA A 303 10.46 15.87 36.90
CA ALA A 303 10.31 14.95 35.78
C ALA A 303 10.52 13.49 36.21
N VAL A 304 11.55 13.21 37.03
CA VAL A 304 11.82 11.88 37.60
C VAL A 304 10.72 11.45 38.55
N VAL A 305 10.30 12.31 39.49
CA VAL A 305 9.13 12.06 40.36
C VAL A 305 7.90 11.78 39.51
N GLY A 306 7.78 12.46 38.38
CA GLY A 306 6.68 12.29 37.46
C GLY A 306 6.57 10.91 36.81
N GLN A 307 7.67 10.16 36.72
CA GLN A 307 7.66 8.77 36.27
C GLN A 307 7.37 7.79 37.42
N VAL A 308 7.83 8.12 38.63
CA VAL A 308 7.70 7.25 39.81
C VAL A 308 6.30 7.33 40.42
N TYR A 309 5.77 8.53 40.62
CA TYR A 309 4.50 8.75 41.35
C TYR A 309 3.30 8.01 40.73
N PRO A 310 3.04 8.10 39.40
CA PRO A 310 1.95 7.35 38.78
C PRO A 310 2.15 5.83 38.91
N SER A 311 3.39 5.35 38.79
CA SER A 311 3.71 3.93 38.94
C SER A 311 3.39 3.41 40.35
N LEU A 312 3.59 4.23 41.39
CA LEU A 312 3.18 3.89 42.76
C LEU A 312 1.66 3.82 42.90
N ILE A 313 0.92 4.76 42.30
CA ILE A 313 -0.55 4.73 42.30
C ILE A 313 -1.07 3.49 41.57
N GLN A 314 -0.50 3.16 40.41
CA GLN A 314 -0.84 1.96 39.67
C GLN A 314 -0.62 0.71 40.52
N PHE A 315 0.55 0.58 41.16
CA PHE A 315 0.89 -0.60 41.95
C PHE A 315 0.05 -0.76 43.22
N PHE A 316 -0.13 0.32 44.00
CA PHE A 316 -0.76 0.25 45.32
C PHE A 316 -2.28 0.43 45.29
N SER A 317 -2.85 1.16 44.33
CA SER A 317 -4.28 1.46 44.29
C SER A 317 -5.01 0.72 43.18
N VAL A 318 -4.46 0.76 41.95
CA VAL A 318 -5.15 0.27 40.76
C VAL A 318 -5.02 -1.23 40.60
N ASN A 319 -3.81 -1.79 40.55
CA ASN A 319 -3.59 -3.22 40.32
C ASN A 319 -4.40 -4.14 41.26
N PRO A 320 -4.52 -3.85 42.58
CA PRO A 320 -5.35 -4.67 43.47
C PRO A 320 -6.86 -4.61 43.17
N ASN A 321 -7.33 -3.55 42.51
CA ASN A 321 -8.74 -3.27 42.24
C ASN A 321 -8.98 -2.93 40.76
N ALA A 322 -8.18 -3.49 39.85
CA ALA A 322 -8.08 -3.02 38.47
C ALA A 322 -9.43 -3.11 37.73
N GLN A 323 -10.20 -4.16 38.01
CA GLN A 323 -11.54 -4.32 37.44
C GLN A 323 -12.46 -3.15 37.83
N ALA A 324 -12.43 -2.65 39.06
CA ALA A 324 -13.31 -1.55 39.46
C ALA A 324 -12.86 -0.20 38.86
N TYR A 325 -11.53 0.04 38.84
CA TYR A 325 -10.97 1.32 38.43
C TYR A 325 -10.83 1.48 36.91
N GLU A 326 -10.58 0.41 36.16
CA GLU A 326 -10.26 0.51 34.72
C GLU A 326 -11.48 0.37 33.80
N LEU A 327 -12.60 -0.19 34.27
CA LEU A 327 -13.79 -0.44 33.43
C LEU A 327 -14.30 0.79 32.65
N PRO A 328 -14.43 2.00 33.24
CA PRO A 328 -14.88 3.17 32.49
C PRO A 328 -13.92 3.58 31.36
N TYR A 329 -12.63 3.29 31.50
CA TYR A 329 -11.62 3.62 30.49
C TYR A 329 -11.58 2.57 29.39
N ILE A 330 -11.77 1.29 29.73
CA ILE A 330 -11.95 0.21 28.77
C ILE A 330 -13.21 0.43 27.93
N GLN A 331 -14.29 0.96 28.51
CA GLN A 331 -15.49 1.30 27.74
C GLN A 331 -15.19 2.38 26.67
N ARG A 332 -14.40 3.40 27.04
CA ARG A 332 -13.95 4.45 26.09
C ARG A 332 -13.01 3.87 25.05
N GLU A 333 -12.15 2.94 25.42
CA GLU A 333 -11.25 2.24 24.52
C GLU A 333 -12.01 1.43 23.46
N ILE A 334 -13.04 0.67 23.87
CA ILE A 334 -13.88 -0.07 22.92
C ILE A 334 -14.55 0.89 21.94
N ALA A 335 -15.14 1.98 22.44
CA ALA A 335 -15.79 2.98 21.59
C ALA A 335 -14.78 3.70 20.66
N GLY A 336 -13.65 4.12 21.20
CA GLY A 336 -12.58 4.84 20.52
C GLY A 336 -11.94 4.00 19.43
N THR A 337 -11.50 2.78 19.75
CA THR A 337 -10.93 1.84 18.77
C THR A 337 -11.94 1.50 17.67
N ARG A 338 -13.18 1.13 18.01
CA ARG A 338 -14.19 0.82 16.98
C ARG A 338 -14.51 2.03 16.11
N ALA A 339 -14.56 3.24 16.67
CA ALA A 339 -14.71 4.46 15.90
C ALA A 339 -13.50 4.68 14.99
N ALA A 340 -12.28 4.61 15.49
CA ALA A 340 -11.07 4.95 14.76
C ALA A 340 -10.75 4.01 13.59
N TYR A 341 -11.23 2.76 13.63
CA TYR A 341 -11.08 1.77 12.55
C TYR A 341 -12.35 1.56 11.69
N GLY A 342 -13.41 2.35 11.89
CA GLY A 342 -14.63 2.26 11.06
C GLY A 342 -15.52 1.05 11.37
N LEU A 343 -15.44 0.53 12.60
CA LEU A 343 -16.13 -0.67 13.09
C LEU A 343 -17.28 -0.35 14.06
N SER A 344 -17.73 0.91 14.11
CA SER A 344 -18.85 1.31 14.99
C SER A 344 -20.19 0.71 14.52
N ASP A 345 -20.39 0.61 13.21
CA ASP A 345 -21.68 0.23 12.60
C ASP A 345 -21.69 -1.23 12.08
N VAL A 346 -20.88 -2.13 12.68
CA VAL A 346 -20.89 -3.56 12.33
C VAL A 346 -22.22 -4.17 12.77
N SER A 347 -23.00 -4.65 11.81
CA SER A 347 -24.27 -5.34 12.08
C SER A 347 -24.00 -6.77 12.56
N VAL A 348 -24.59 -7.17 13.68
CA VAL A 348 -24.36 -8.52 14.25
C VAL A 348 -25.60 -9.39 14.07
N GLY A 349 -25.45 -10.50 13.34
CA GLY A 349 -26.46 -11.54 13.14
C GLY A 349 -26.09 -12.84 13.85
N ASN A 350 -27.07 -13.74 14.01
CA ASN A 350 -26.82 -15.11 14.44
C ASN A 350 -26.77 -16.03 13.22
N PHE A 351 -25.86 -16.99 13.21
CA PHE A 351 -25.76 -18.02 12.19
C PHE A 351 -25.50 -19.36 12.87
N THR A 352 -26.31 -20.40 12.59
CA THR A 352 -26.17 -21.67 13.34
C THR A 352 -24.99 -22.49 12.83
N GLY A 353 -24.85 -22.63 11.50
CA GLY A 353 -23.69 -23.26 10.85
C GLY A 353 -23.51 -24.76 11.14
N ASP A 354 -24.47 -25.40 11.82
CA ASP A 354 -24.35 -26.73 12.41
C ASP A 354 -25.11 -27.83 11.65
N GLN A 355 -25.87 -27.46 10.61
CA GLN A 355 -26.64 -28.41 9.82
C GLN A 355 -25.83 -28.92 8.63
N PRO A 356 -25.98 -30.19 8.21
CA PRO A 356 -25.38 -30.68 6.96
C PRO A 356 -26.02 -29.99 5.76
N LEU A 357 -25.27 -29.86 4.68
CA LEU A 357 -25.77 -29.23 3.45
C LEU A 357 -26.79 -30.12 2.75
N THR A 358 -27.93 -29.56 2.36
CA THR A 358 -28.95 -30.30 1.59
C THR A 358 -28.92 -29.95 0.11
N ALA A 359 -29.42 -30.85 -0.73
CA ALA A 359 -29.58 -30.58 -2.16
C ALA A 359 -30.45 -29.34 -2.44
N LYS A 360 -31.40 -29.05 -1.55
CA LYS A 360 -32.25 -27.85 -1.64
C LYS A 360 -31.46 -26.56 -1.40
N ASP A 361 -30.51 -26.57 -0.46
CA ASP A 361 -29.69 -25.40 -0.16
C ASP A 361 -28.82 -25.04 -1.37
N ILE A 362 -28.17 -26.04 -1.96
CA ILE A 362 -27.39 -25.92 -3.20
C ILE A 362 -28.27 -25.42 -4.37
N GLN A 363 -29.47 -25.96 -4.55
CA GLN A 363 -30.39 -25.51 -5.61
C GLN A 363 -30.88 -24.07 -5.39
N THR A 364 -31.04 -23.64 -4.15
CA THR A 364 -31.50 -22.29 -3.81
C THR A 364 -30.39 -21.26 -4.01
N ASP A 365 -29.13 -21.68 -3.86
CA ASP A 365 -27.97 -20.79 -3.91
C ASP A 365 -26.96 -21.16 -5.02
N GLN A 366 -27.50 -21.41 -6.22
CA GLN A 366 -26.70 -21.73 -7.40
C GLN A 366 -25.68 -20.65 -7.76
N VAL A 367 -25.94 -19.38 -7.44
CA VAL A 367 -24.97 -18.30 -7.69
C VAL A 367 -23.69 -18.54 -6.91
N THR A 368 -23.79 -18.83 -5.61
CA THR A 368 -22.63 -19.12 -4.75
C THR A 368 -21.85 -20.32 -5.26
N VAL A 369 -22.54 -21.39 -5.59
CA VAL A 369 -21.94 -22.64 -6.08
C VAL A 369 -21.23 -22.43 -7.43
N ASN A 370 -21.87 -21.70 -8.34
CA ASN A 370 -21.29 -21.38 -9.64
C ASN A 370 -20.19 -20.33 -9.56
N ASN A 371 -19.88 -19.78 -8.39
CA ASN A 371 -18.76 -18.85 -8.19
C ASN A 371 -17.76 -19.39 -7.15
N LEU A 372 -17.79 -20.69 -6.87
CA LEU A 372 -16.71 -21.33 -6.14
C LEU A 372 -15.43 -21.29 -6.98
N ARG A 373 -14.41 -20.68 -6.39
CA ARG A 373 -13.17 -20.35 -7.07
C ARG A 373 -12.29 -21.59 -7.24
N LEU A 374 -12.43 -22.27 -8.38
CA LEU A 374 -11.66 -23.46 -8.76
C LEU A 374 -10.18 -23.17 -9.02
N TRP A 375 -9.84 -21.93 -9.33
CA TRP A 375 -8.49 -21.47 -9.61
C TRP A 375 -7.95 -20.65 -8.46
N ASP A 376 -6.71 -20.88 -8.07
CA ASP A 376 -6.05 -20.05 -7.08
C ASP A 376 -5.09 -19.13 -7.81
N TYR A 377 -5.00 -17.87 -7.34
CA TYR A 377 -4.26 -16.80 -8.00
C TYR A 377 -2.81 -17.19 -8.30
N THR A 378 -2.15 -17.95 -7.41
CA THR A 378 -0.77 -18.39 -7.63
C THR A 378 -0.64 -19.38 -8.80
N GLN A 379 -1.51 -20.39 -8.87
CA GLN A 379 -1.49 -21.38 -9.95
C GLN A 379 -2.00 -20.79 -11.28
N LEU A 380 -2.96 -19.87 -11.23
CA LEU A 380 -3.46 -19.22 -12.43
C LEU A 380 -2.43 -18.29 -13.06
N ALA A 381 -1.68 -17.53 -12.25
CA ALA A 381 -0.58 -16.69 -12.73
C ALA A 381 0.46 -17.50 -13.52
N GLU A 382 0.87 -18.66 -13.02
CA GLU A 382 1.79 -19.56 -13.74
C GLU A 382 1.22 -20.00 -15.09
N THR A 383 -0.09 -20.27 -15.14
CA THR A 383 -0.77 -20.71 -16.35
C THR A 383 -0.90 -19.57 -17.37
N TYR A 384 -1.27 -18.37 -16.95
CA TYR A 384 -1.26 -17.18 -17.81
C TYR A 384 0.15 -16.88 -18.33
N GLN A 385 1.17 -16.95 -17.47
CA GLN A 385 2.55 -16.71 -17.86
C GLN A 385 3.05 -17.69 -18.94
N GLN A 386 2.57 -18.94 -18.95
CA GLN A 386 2.97 -19.93 -19.95
C GLN A 386 2.10 -19.92 -21.22
N GLN A 387 0.78 -19.76 -21.07
CA GLN A 387 -0.15 -19.86 -22.20
C GLN A 387 -0.38 -18.53 -22.93
N GLN A 388 -0.39 -17.43 -22.19
CA GLN A 388 -0.88 -16.14 -22.69
C GLN A 388 0.23 -15.13 -23.03
N THR A 389 1.50 -15.44 -22.74
CA THR A 389 2.59 -14.48 -22.98
C THR A 389 3.12 -14.54 -24.40
N ILE A 390 3.11 -15.67 -25.11
CA ILE A 390 3.60 -15.86 -26.51
C ILE A 390 5.11 -15.51 -26.73
N ARG A 391 5.66 -14.55 -25.98
CA ARG A 391 7.00 -14.00 -25.99
C ARG A 391 7.47 -13.80 -24.55
N THR A 392 8.77 -13.93 -24.31
CA THR A 392 9.36 -13.96 -22.96
C THR A 392 9.29 -12.64 -22.21
N TYR A 393 9.16 -11.52 -22.92
CA TYR A 393 9.09 -10.18 -22.34
C TYR A 393 7.68 -9.78 -21.87
N TYR A 394 6.64 -10.55 -22.20
CA TYR A 394 5.33 -10.32 -21.60
C TYR A 394 5.27 -10.94 -20.20
N ALA A 395 4.69 -10.19 -19.28
CA ALA A 395 4.56 -10.57 -17.88
C ALA A 395 3.12 -10.32 -17.40
N PHE A 396 2.64 -11.23 -16.56
CA PHE A 396 1.47 -11.00 -15.71
C PHE A 396 2.01 -10.83 -14.28
N HIS A 397 1.76 -9.69 -13.65
CA HIS A 397 2.34 -9.36 -12.34
C HIS A 397 1.68 -10.18 -11.22
N ASP A 398 0.35 -10.17 -11.20
CA ASP A 398 -0.53 -10.81 -10.24
C ASP A 398 -1.87 -11.19 -10.90
N ILE A 399 -2.83 -11.67 -10.11
CA ILE A 399 -4.19 -12.01 -10.54
C ILE A 399 -5.18 -11.27 -9.65
N ASP A 400 -6.00 -10.46 -10.30
CA ASP A 400 -7.09 -9.73 -9.68
C ASP A 400 -8.39 -10.50 -9.71
N ILE A 401 -9.21 -10.30 -8.68
CA ILE A 401 -10.54 -10.87 -8.58
C ILE A 401 -11.57 -9.76 -8.63
N ASP A 402 -12.54 -9.92 -9.52
CA ASP A 402 -13.66 -8.99 -9.65
C ASP A 402 -14.89 -9.67 -10.26
N ARG A 403 -16.01 -8.96 -10.31
CA ARG A 403 -17.30 -9.43 -10.82
C ARG A 403 -17.66 -8.77 -12.15
N TYR A 404 -18.19 -9.58 -13.06
CA TYR A 404 -18.66 -9.11 -14.35
C TYR A 404 -20.00 -9.74 -14.67
N ASN A 405 -20.79 -9.04 -15.47
CA ASN A 405 -21.95 -9.61 -16.14
C ASN A 405 -21.52 -10.08 -17.53
N VAL A 406 -21.15 -11.35 -17.66
CA VAL A 406 -20.71 -11.94 -18.93
C VAL A 406 -21.87 -12.74 -19.50
N THR A 407 -22.28 -12.43 -20.73
CA THR A 407 -23.38 -13.11 -21.44
C THR A 407 -24.69 -13.25 -20.63
N GLY A 408 -24.97 -12.29 -19.74
CA GLY A 408 -26.17 -12.25 -18.90
C GLY A 408 -26.03 -12.95 -17.54
N ASN A 409 -24.87 -13.55 -17.26
CA ASN A 409 -24.57 -14.19 -15.98
C ASN A 409 -23.67 -13.29 -15.14
N TYR A 410 -24.13 -12.97 -13.92
CA TYR A 410 -23.30 -12.31 -12.92
C TYR A 410 -22.35 -13.34 -12.29
N GLN A 411 -21.06 -13.18 -12.57
CA GLN A 411 -20.04 -14.13 -12.16
C GLN A 411 -18.72 -13.44 -11.81
N GLN A 412 -17.92 -14.12 -11.00
CA GLN A 412 -16.58 -13.72 -10.62
C GLN A 412 -15.59 -14.13 -11.72
N LEU A 413 -14.69 -13.22 -12.07
CA LEU A 413 -13.58 -13.43 -12.99
C LEU A 413 -12.25 -13.18 -12.26
N GLU A 414 -11.25 -13.95 -12.68
CA GLU A 414 -9.85 -13.68 -12.40
C GLU A 414 -9.21 -13.02 -13.62
N ILE A 415 -8.68 -11.82 -13.44
CA ILE A 415 -8.16 -10.95 -14.50
C ILE A 415 -6.71 -10.56 -14.20
N SER A 416 -5.90 -10.37 -15.25
CA SER A 416 -4.55 -9.84 -15.11
C SER A 416 -4.13 -9.06 -16.35
N GLY A 417 -3.45 -7.94 -16.14
CA GLY A 417 -2.87 -7.11 -17.20
C GLY A 417 -1.67 -7.80 -17.85
N ARG A 418 -1.63 -7.85 -19.18
CA ARG A 418 -0.47 -8.35 -19.91
C ARG A 418 0.52 -7.21 -20.11
N GLU A 419 1.44 -7.06 -19.17
CA GLU A 419 2.45 -6.00 -19.16
C GLU A 419 3.75 -6.41 -19.87
N ILE A 420 4.64 -5.45 -20.09
CA ILE A 420 5.96 -5.68 -20.69
C ILE A 420 7.08 -5.49 -19.67
N ASP A 421 8.02 -6.43 -19.67
CA ASP A 421 9.21 -6.41 -18.82
C ASP A 421 10.47 -6.47 -19.71
N THR A 422 11.12 -5.32 -19.87
CA THR A 422 12.31 -5.18 -20.72
C THR A 422 13.53 -5.92 -20.15
N SER A 423 13.54 -6.22 -18.84
CA SER A 423 14.60 -7.03 -18.21
C SER A 423 14.60 -8.49 -18.70
N LYS A 424 13.50 -8.96 -19.30
CA LYS A 424 13.37 -10.29 -19.92
C LYS A 424 13.72 -10.31 -21.41
N LEU A 425 14.10 -9.17 -22.00
CA LEU A 425 14.71 -9.14 -23.33
C LEU A 425 16.07 -9.85 -23.31
N SER A 426 16.49 -10.38 -24.46
CA SER A 426 17.84 -10.94 -24.56
C SER A 426 18.89 -9.86 -24.23
N PRO A 427 20.05 -10.19 -23.63
CA PRO A 427 21.06 -9.19 -23.26
C PRO A 427 21.54 -8.32 -24.44
N ALA A 428 21.53 -8.84 -25.67
CA ALA A 428 21.88 -8.07 -26.87
C ALA A 428 20.78 -7.09 -27.31
N ALA A 429 19.54 -7.30 -26.85
CA ALA A 429 18.37 -6.46 -27.13
C ALA A 429 18.08 -5.46 -26.00
N GLN A 430 18.72 -5.56 -24.83
CA GLN A 430 18.62 -4.57 -23.75
C GLN A 430 19.50 -3.36 -24.08
N ASN A 431 18.93 -2.43 -24.82
CA ASN A 431 19.59 -1.19 -25.22
C ASN A 431 18.58 -0.05 -25.19
N TRP A 432 19.09 1.17 -25.09
CA TRP A 432 18.28 2.37 -24.90
C TRP A 432 17.12 2.53 -25.91
N THR A 433 17.31 2.19 -27.19
CA THR A 433 16.22 2.25 -28.18
C THR A 433 15.12 1.25 -27.87
N ASN A 434 15.49 0.02 -27.52
CA ASN A 434 14.52 -1.02 -27.19
C ASN A 434 13.80 -0.72 -25.88
N ASP A 435 14.54 -0.29 -24.86
CA ASP A 435 14.02 -0.09 -23.51
C ASP A 435 13.10 1.13 -23.41
N HIS A 436 13.35 2.20 -24.20
CA HIS A 436 12.60 3.45 -24.07
C HIS A 436 11.77 3.88 -25.30
N LEU A 437 12.00 3.29 -26.48
CA LEU A 437 11.33 3.70 -27.73
C LEU A 437 10.56 2.59 -28.45
N GLN A 438 11.01 1.33 -28.36
CA GLN A 438 10.40 0.23 -29.11
C GLN A 438 9.49 -0.65 -28.25
N TYR A 439 9.92 -1.08 -27.07
CA TYR A 439 9.15 -1.95 -26.18
C TYR A 439 8.51 -1.15 -25.04
N THR A 440 7.58 -0.27 -25.41
CA THR A 440 7.05 0.76 -24.51
C THR A 440 5.81 0.35 -23.73
N HIS A 441 5.09 -0.68 -24.16
CA HIS A 441 3.81 -1.03 -23.55
C HIS A 441 3.53 -2.53 -23.55
N GLY A 442 2.75 -2.96 -22.57
CA GLY A 442 2.04 -4.25 -22.58
C GLY A 442 0.82 -4.23 -23.49
N TYR A 443 0.13 -5.35 -23.64
CA TYR A 443 -0.96 -5.48 -24.60
C TYR A 443 -2.11 -6.40 -24.14
N GLY A 444 -3.19 -5.78 -23.67
CA GLY A 444 -4.45 -6.41 -23.29
C GLY A 444 -4.44 -7.00 -21.88
N ALA A 445 -5.46 -7.78 -21.58
CA ALA A 445 -5.57 -8.54 -20.34
C ALA A 445 -5.97 -9.99 -20.65
N ALA A 446 -5.71 -10.89 -19.72
CA ALA A 446 -6.27 -12.23 -19.72
C ALA A 446 -7.30 -12.33 -18.58
N ALA A 447 -8.47 -12.91 -18.86
CA ALA A 447 -9.52 -13.07 -17.87
C ALA A 447 -10.19 -14.44 -17.99
N SER A 448 -10.45 -15.10 -16.87
CA SER A 448 -11.07 -16.43 -16.81
C SER A 448 -12.15 -16.46 -15.73
N PRO A 449 -13.30 -17.14 -15.93
CA PRO A 449 -14.26 -17.35 -14.86
C PRO A 449 -13.65 -18.25 -13.79
N VAL A 450 -13.89 -17.91 -12.53
CA VAL A 450 -13.28 -18.61 -11.39
C VAL A 450 -13.68 -20.08 -11.30
N ASN A 451 -14.82 -20.45 -11.88
CA ASN A 451 -15.42 -21.79 -11.81
C ASN A 451 -15.26 -22.62 -13.08
N ALA A 452 -14.57 -22.11 -14.11
CA ALA A 452 -14.55 -22.73 -15.44
C ALA A 452 -13.22 -23.45 -15.71
N VAL A 453 -13.34 -24.71 -16.15
CA VAL A 453 -12.20 -25.59 -16.44
C VAL A 453 -12.46 -26.31 -17.76
N PHE A 454 -11.43 -26.42 -18.60
CA PHE A 454 -11.47 -27.07 -19.91
C PHE A 454 -10.44 -28.18 -20.04
N GLY A 455 -10.79 -29.23 -20.78
CA GLY A 455 -9.89 -30.30 -21.18
C GLY A 455 -9.19 -30.98 -19.99
N GLU A 456 -7.87 -30.88 -19.95
CA GLU A 456 -6.98 -31.57 -19.01
C GLU A 456 -6.90 -30.93 -17.62
N GLY A 457 -7.75 -29.92 -17.34
CA GLY A 457 -7.75 -29.19 -16.07
C GLY A 457 -7.13 -27.80 -16.20
N LEU A 458 -7.41 -27.09 -17.29
CA LEU A 458 -6.87 -25.76 -17.63
C LEU A 458 -7.98 -24.69 -17.58
N PRO A 459 -7.66 -23.40 -17.33
CA PRO A 459 -8.67 -22.35 -17.22
C PRO A 459 -9.31 -22.03 -18.57
N VAL A 460 -10.57 -21.59 -18.55
CA VAL A 460 -11.26 -21.07 -19.74
C VAL A 460 -11.09 -19.55 -19.80
N SER A 461 -10.45 -19.05 -20.84
CA SER A 461 -10.33 -17.60 -21.04
C SER A 461 -11.63 -17.02 -21.62
N VAL A 462 -12.23 -16.06 -20.91
CA VAL A 462 -13.26 -15.15 -21.44
C VAL A 462 -12.67 -13.92 -22.10
N VAL A 463 -11.40 -13.61 -21.81
CA VAL A 463 -10.54 -12.70 -22.56
C VAL A 463 -9.16 -13.35 -22.65
N GLY A 464 -8.60 -13.45 -23.85
CA GLY A 464 -7.27 -14.01 -24.06
C GLY A 464 -6.73 -13.72 -25.45
N ASP A 465 -5.56 -14.28 -25.77
CA ASP A 465 -4.84 -14.15 -27.04
C ASP A 465 -4.24 -12.75 -27.33
N LEU A 466 -3.54 -12.66 -28.47
CA LEU A 466 -2.97 -11.45 -29.07
C LEU A 466 -3.38 -11.37 -30.54
N PRO A 467 -4.15 -10.34 -30.97
CA PRO A 467 -4.79 -9.32 -30.14
C PRO A 467 -5.88 -9.92 -29.23
N PRO A 468 -6.26 -9.26 -28.11
CA PRO A 468 -7.21 -9.82 -27.16
C PRO A 468 -8.58 -10.03 -27.80
N ARG A 469 -9.15 -11.22 -27.57
CA ARG A 469 -10.47 -11.63 -28.05
C ARG A 469 -11.25 -12.23 -26.89
N GLY A 470 -12.57 -12.14 -26.96
CA GLY A 470 -13.42 -12.72 -25.93
C GLY A 470 -14.78 -12.07 -25.77
N ALA A 471 -15.46 -12.41 -24.68
CA ALA A 471 -16.78 -11.89 -24.33
C ALA A 471 -16.72 -10.44 -23.82
N LEU A 472 -15.58 -10.03 -23.24
CA LEU A 472 -15.31 -8.63 -22.90
C LEU A 472 -14.45 -8.02 -24.01
N ALA A 473 -14.99 -7.00 -24.69
CA ALA A 473 -14.29 -6.30 -25.74
C ALA A 473 -13.24 -5.35 -25.16
N ILE A 474 -12.03 -5.37 -25.70
CA ILE A 474 -10.96 -4.41 -25.39
C ILE A 474 -10.59 -3.70 -26.69
N SER A 475 -11.05 -2.46 -26.85
CA SER A 475 -10.75 -1.63 -28.02
C SER A 475 -9.42 -0.89 -27.90
N GLN A 476 -8.98 -0.59 -26.68
CA GLN A 476 -7.69 0.04 -26.39
C GLN A 476 -6.86 -0.88 -25.47
N PRO A 477 -6.10 -1.83 -26.05
CA PRO A 477 -5.39 -2.85 -25.28
C PRO A 477 -4.03 -2.42 -24.73
N ALA A 478 -3.40 -1.38 -25.28
CA ALA A 478 -2.04 -1.00 -24.88
C ALA A 478 -1.97 -0.52 -23.42
N ILE A 479 -1.03 -1.08 -22.65
CA ILE A 479 -0.75 -0.76 -21.24
C ILE A 479 0.61 -0.07 -21.15
N TYR A 480 0.60 1.26 -21.10
CA TYR A 480 1.82 2.06 -20.87
C TYR A 480 2.11 2.26 -19.38
N PHE A 481 1.07 2.23 -18.54
CA PHE A 481 1.15 2.43 -17.10
C PHE A 481 0.60 1.18 -16.41
N GLY A 482 1.41 0.56 -15.55
CA GLY A 482 1.09 -0.71 -14.90
C GLY A 482 1.92 -0.95 -13.65
N GLU A 483 1.99 -2.20 -13.22
CA GLU A 483 2.63 -2.60 -11.96
C GLU A 483 4.02 -3.16 -12.12
N VAL A 484 4.36 -3.67 -13.31
CA VAL A 484 5.67 -4.28 -13.55
C VAL A 484 6.78 -3.25 -13.28
N PRO A 485 7.69 -3.51 -12.33
CA PRO A 485 8.78 -2.61 -12.05
C PRO A 485 9.80 -2.64 -13.19
N LEU A 486 10.15 -1.48 -13.71
CA LEU A 486 11.14 -1.30 -14.77
C LEU A 486 12.44 -0.73 -14.19
N ALA A 487 13.59 -1.12 -14.75
CA ALA A 487 14.90 -0.66 -14.26
C ALA A 487 15.07 0.87 -14.34
N ASP A 488 14.49 1.47 -15.39
CA ASP A 488 14.40 2.91 -15.61
C ASP A 488 12.93 3.24 -15.91
N ASP A 489 12.22 3.85 -14.95
CA ASP A 489 10.75 4.04 -15.00
C ASP A 489 10.31 5.21 -15.90
N TYR A 490 10.75 5.19 -17.17
CA TYR A 490 10.32 6.14 -18.19
C TYR A 490 10.40 5.58 -19.62
N ASP A 491 9.50 6.07 -20.47
CA ASP A 491 9.49 5.84 -21.91
C ASP A 491 9.34 7.15 -22.68
N ILE A 492 9.61 7.08 -23.99
CA ILE A 492 9.39 8.22 -24.87
C ILE A 492 8.55 7.79 -26.07
N ALA A 493 7.33 8.31 -26.12
CA ALA A 493 6.39 7.97 -27.17
C ALA A 493 5.54 9.19 -27.58
N PRO A 494 5.18 9.34 -28.87
CA PRO A 494 5.70 8.59 -30.01
C PRO A 494 7.14 9.02 -30.38
N SER A 495 7.84 8.21 -31.17
CA SER A 495 9.18 8.55 -31.71
C SER A 495 9.27 8.26 -33.22
N SER A 496 10.44 8.46 -33.83
CA SER A 496 10.65 8.01 -35.22
C SER A 496 10.77 6.48 -35.34
N VAL A 497 11.07 5.80 -34.23
CA VAL A 497 11.02 4.35 -34.11
C VAL A 497 9.58 3.98 -33.77
N LYS A 498 8.98 3.12 -34.59
CA LYS A 498 7.63 2.63 -34.28
C LYS A 498 7.68 1.68 -33.10
N GLU A 499 6.68 1.80 -32.24
CA GLU A 499 6.54 0.98 -31.04
C GLU A 499 6.03 -0.40 -31.43
N PHE A 500 6.63 -1.44 -30.85
CA PHE A 500 6.14 -2.79 -30.99
C PHE A 500 4.77 -2.90 -30.30
N ASP A 501 3.79 -3.47 -31.01
CA ASP A 501 2.41 -3.58 -30.55
C ASP A 501 2.11 -5.02 -30.12
N PHE A 502 2.14 -5.97 -31.06
CA PHE A 502 2.00 -7.40 -30.77
C PHE A 502 2.54 -8.28 -31.90
N PRO A 503 2.90 -9.55 -31.65
CA PRO A 503 3.34 -10.46 -32.70
C PRO A 503 2.13 -11.01 -33.49
N GLN A 504 2.24 -11.04 -34.82
CA GLN A 504 1.23 -11.61 -35.71
C GLN A 504 1.85 -12.61 -36.69
N GLY A 505 1.74 -13.91 -36.36
CA GLY A 505 2.32 -14.98 -37.17
C GLY A 505 3.85 -14.91 -37.19
N SER A 506 4.44 -14.70 -38.37
CA SER A 506 5.89 -14.52 -38.56
C SER A 506 6.33 -13.06 -38.63
N SER A 507 5.41 -12.11 -38.47
CA SER A 507 5.67 -10.67 -38.51
C SER A 507 5.24 -10.00 -37.21
N ASP A 508 5.77 -8.81 -36.95
CA ASP A 508 5.38 -7.98 -35.82
C ASP A 508 4.49 -6.82 -36.28
N VAL A 509 3.47 -6.50 -35.49
CA VAL A 509 2.63 -5.31 -35.68
C VAL A 509 3.23 -4.18 -34.86
N PHE A 510 3.19 -2.98 -35.43
CA PHE A 510 3.76 -1.79 -34.81
C PHE A 510 2.73 -0.66 -34.78
N THR A 511 2.79 0.13 -33.73
CA THR A 511 1.91 1.28 -33.48
C THR A 511 2.72 2.55 -33.20
N ASN A 512 2.00 3.64 -32.98
CA ASN A 512 2.55 4.85 -32.39
C ASN A 512 1.59 5.34 -31.31
N TYR A 513 2.14 5.76 -30.19
CA TYR A 513 1.38 6.38 -29.12
C TYR A 513 0.62 7.61 -29.61
N ALA A 514 -0.65 7.68 -29.24
CA ALA A 514 -1.58 8.75 -29.60
C ALA A 514 -2.11 9.51 -28.37
N GLY A 515 -1.61 9.18 -27.17
CA GLY A 515 -2.01 9.84 -25.93
C GLY A 515 -1.45 11.27 -25.81
N THR A 516 -2.02 12.00 -24.86
CA THR A 516 -1.81 13.46 -24.75
C THR A 516 -1.27 13.93 -23.40
N HIS A 517 -1.13 13.03 -22.43
CA HIS A 517 -0.80 13.35 -21.04
C HIS A 517 0.66 13.04 -20.64
N GLY A 518 1.58 12.98 -21.61
CA GLY A 518 3.03 12.92 -21.38
C GLY A 518 3.70 14.29 -21.45
N VAL A 519 4.91 14.41 -20.90
CA VAL A 519 5.64 15.69 -20.91
C VAL A 519 6.25 15.96 -22.29
N PRO A 520 5.90 17.06 -22.97
CA PRO A 520 6.45 17.33 -24.30
C PRO A 520 7.97 17.51 -24.29
N LEU A 521 8.67 16.82 -25.19
CA LEU A 521 10.14 16.85 -25.30
C LEU A 521 10.64 17.79 -26.41
N ASN A 522 10.44 19.09 -26.22
CA ASN A 522 11.12 20.10 -27.05
C ASN A 522 12.64 20.15 -26.75
N SER A 523 13.42 20.89 -27.54
CA SER A 523 14.89 20.93 -27.40
C SER A 523 15.39 21.38 -26.02
N THR A 524 14.67 22.28 -25.34
CA THR A 524 15.02 22.73 -23.98
C THR A 524 14.66 21.68 -22.94
N ASN A 525 13.47 21.10 -23.05
CA ASN A 525 12.98 20.06 -22.13
C ASN A 525 13.86 18.83 -22.18
N ARG A 526 14.31 18.41 -23.38
CA ARG A 526 15.28 17.32 -23.55
C ARG A 526 16.54 17.49 -22.70
N ALA A 527 17.07 18.71 -22.59
CA ALA A 527 18.24 18.99 -21.76
C ALA A 527 17.94 18.89 -20.26
N LEU A 528 16.79 19.39 -19.81
CA LEU A 528 16.37 19.31 -18.42
C LEU A 528 16.14 17.86 -17.99
N TRP A 529 15.42 17.09 -18.80
CA TRP A 529 15.14 15.67 -18.53
C TRP A 529 16.39 14.80 -18.62
N ALA A 530 17.32 15.08 -19.55
CA ALA A 530 18.63 14.43 -19.59
C ALA A 530 19.43 14.64 -18.29
N LEU A 531 19.38 15.84 -17.71
CA LEU A 531 20.03 16.14 -16.44
C LEU A 531 19.29 15.50 -15.25
N LYS A 532 17.94 15.48 -15.26
CA LYS A 532 17.10 14.87 -14.21
C LYS A 532 17.31 13.36 -14.12
N LEU A 533 17.31 12.69 -15.26
CA LEU A 533 17.43 11.22 -15.36
C LEU A 533 18.89 10.77 -15.40
N GLY A 534 19.84 11.69 -15.63
CA GLY A 534 21.24 11.33 -15.85
C GLY A 534 21.48 10.62 -17.18
N ASP A 535 20.56 10.71 -18.13
CA ASP A 535 20.62 10.02 -19.42
C ASP A 535 21.02 10.97 -20.57
N PRO A 536 22.26 10.87 -21.08
CA PRO A 536 22.72 11.72 -22.18
C PRO A 536 22.09 11.34 -23.54
N ASN A 537 21.50 10.15 -23.69
CA ASN A 537 20.89 9.72 -24.96
C ASN A 537 19.77 10.66 -25.38
N LEU A 538 18.99 11.15 -24.42
CA LEU A 538 17.94 12.17 -24.60
C LEU A 538 18.42 13.41 -25.37
N LEU A 539 19.70 13.79 -25.29
CA LEU A 539 20.26 14.94 -26.00
C LEU A 539 20.79 14.60 -27.39
N VAL A 540 21.38 13.42 -27.56
CA VAL A 540 22.15 13.07 -28.76
C VAL A 540 21.34 12.30 -29.80
N THR A 541 20.28 11.60 -29.39
CA THR A 541 19.50 10.80 -30.33
C THR A 541 18.73 11.68 -31.32
N GLN A 542 18.68 11.25 -32.58
CA GLN A 542 17.87 11.86 -33.65
C GLN A 542 16.52 11.15 -33.81
N GLN A 543 16.23 10.15 -32.97
CA GLN A 543 14.98 9.38 -33.03
C GLN A 543 13.80 10.11 -32.38
N LEU A 544 14.06 11.16 -31.60
CA LEU A 544 13.04 11.98 -30.97
C LEU A 544 12.57 13.08 -31.93
N THR A 545 11.26 13.33 -31.91
CA THR A 545 10.61 14.35 -32.74
C THR A 545 9.96 15.42 -31.87
N ASP A 546 9.49 16.51 -32.47
CA ASP A 546 8.76 17.56 -31.73
C ASP A 546 7.39 17.09 -31.18
N LYS A 547 6.95 15.88 -31.56
CA LYS A 547 5.74 15.24 -31.03
C LYS A 547 6.03 14.27 -29.87
N SER A 548 7.30 13.99 -29.60
CA SER A 548 7.69 13.01 -28.59
C SER A 548 7.34 13.52 -27.19
N GLN A 549 6.77 12.63 -26.38
CA GLN A 549 6.42 12.91 -25.00
C GLN A 549 7.17 11.94 -24.09
N MET A 550 7.60 12.45 -22.94
CA MET A 550 8.16 11.66 -21.86
C MET A 550 7.01 11.09 -21.02
N LEU A 551 6.93 9.76 -20.98
CA LEU A 551 6.03 9.00 -20.11
C LEU A 551 6.83 8.60 -18.87
N TYR A 552 6.71 9.39 -17.79
CA TYR A 552 7.51 9.26 -16.57
C TYR A 552 6.69 8.74 -15.39
N ARG A 553 7.31 8.00 -14.46
CA ARG A 553 6.64 7.32 -13.34
C ARG A 553 5.51 6.43 -13.85
N ARG A 554 5.89 5.37 -14.57
CA ARG A 554 4.94 4.48 -15.22
C ARG A 554 4.38 3.47 -14.24
N ASN A 555 5.13 3.15 -13.19
CA ASN A 555 4.61 2.37 -12.08
C ASN A 555 3.46 3.12 -11.39
N ILE A 556 2.28 2.50 -11.37
CA ILE A 556 1.05 3.14 -10.91
C ILE A 556 1.04 3.46 -9.40
N LYS A 557 1.70 2.63 -8.58
CA LYS A 557 1.82 2.84 -7.13
C LYS A 557 2.74 4.02 -6.84
N GLU A 558 3.88 4.09 -7.51
CA GLU A 558 4.83 5.21 -7.38
C GLU A 558 4.22 6.52 -7.87
N ARG A 559 3.50 6.48 -9.00
CA ARG A 559 2.76 7.61 -9.55
C ARG A 559 1.72 8.16 -8.56
N ALA A 560 0.85 7.31 -8.03
CA ALA A 560 -0.15 7.72 -7.05
C ALA A 560 0.48 8.28 -5.78
N SER A 561 1.54 7.62 -5.29
CA SER A 561 2.29 8.04 -4.10
C SER A 561 2.95 9.40 -4.26
N GLU A 562 3.46 9.73 -5.46
CA GLU A 562 4.01 11.05 -5.70
C GLU A 562 2.91 12.13 -5.81
N LEU A 563 1.79 11.83 -6.49
CA LEU A 563 0.69 12.79 -6.67
C LEU A 563 -0.01 13.14 -5.34
N ALA A 564 -0.08 12.18 -4.41
CA ALA A 564 -0.69 12.35 -3.10
C ALA A 564 0.15 11.71 -1.97
N PRO A 565 1.33 12.28 -1.63
CA PRO A 565 2.29 11.69 -0.69
C PRO A 565 1.84 11.72 0.79
N PHE A 566 0.65 12.26 1.02
CA PHE A 566 0.00 12.36 2.32
C PHE A 566 -1.07 11.27 2.52
N LEU A 567 -1.34 10.46 1.48
CA LEU A 567 -2.12 9.24 1.57
C LEU A 567 -1.18 8.04 1.69
N LYS A 568 -1.65 6.98 2.36
CA LYS A 568 -1.06 5.65 2.26
C LYS A 568 -1.83 4.87 1.21
N PHE A 569 -1.18 4.00 0.46
CA PHE A 569 -1.82 3.22 -0.59
C PHE A 569 -1.83 1.74 -0.25
N ASP A 570 -2.85 1.04 -0.74
CA ASP A 570 -2.95 -0.41 -0.66
C ASP A 570 -1.83 -1.08 -1.47
N HIS A 571 -1.42 -2.27 -1.04
CA HIS A 571 -0.36 -3.00 -1.72
C HIS A 571 -0.81 -3.65 -3.04
N ASP A 572 -2.11 -3.81 -3.28
CA ASP A 572 -2.69 -4.57 -4.41
C ASP A 572 -3.76 -3.75 -5.18
N PRO A 573 -3.35 -2.86 -6.11
CA PRO A 573 -4.27 -2.26 -7.07
C PRO A 573 -4.76 -3.33 -8.02
N TYR A 574 -5.91 -3.07 -8.63
CA TYR A 574 -6.55 -4.07 -9.48
C TYR A 574 -6.98 -3.52 -10.82
N ILE A 575 -6.87 -4.34 -11.85
CA ILE A 575 -7.23 -3.99 -13.22
C ILE A 575 -8.69 -4.29 -13.52
N VAL A 576 -9.37 -3.37 -14.19
CA VAL A 576 -10.75 -3.51 -14.65
C VAL A 576 -10.90 -3.18 -16.13
N ILE A 577 -11.78 -3.90 -16.82
CA ILE A 577 -12.13 -3.64 -18.22
C ILE A 577 -13.47 -2.90 -18.25
N VAL A 578 -13.44 -1.61 -18.61
CA VAL A 578 -14.64 -0.77 -18.69
C VAL A 578 -14.68 -0.06 -20.03
N ASP A 579 -15.80 -0.19 -20.74
CA ASP A 579 -16.05 0.47 -22.03
C ASP A 579 -14.92 0.29 -23.08
N GLY A 580 -14.31 -0.89 -23.10
CA GLY A 580 -13.24 -1.22 -24.05
C GLY A 580 -11.86 -0.67 -23.68
N ARG A 581 -11.69 -0.13 -22.47
CA ARG A 581 -10.44 0.37 -21.91
C ARG A 581 -10.05 -0.38 -20.64
N LEU A 582 -8.77 -0.30 -20.30
CA LEU A 582 -8.18 -0.87 -19.10
C LEU A 582 -7.89 0.26 -18.10
N TYR A 583 -8.34 0.06 -16.86
CA TYR A 583 -8.08 0.99 -15.77
C TYR A 583 -7.55 0.22 -14.57
N TRP A 584 -6.61 0.83 -13.86
CA TRP A 584 -6.18 0.38 -12.55
C TRP A 584 -6.96 1.14 -11.48
N ILE A 585 -7.45 0.43 -10.48
CA ILE A 585 -8.04 1.03 -9.29
C ILE A 585 -7.12 0.76 -8.11
N LEU A 586 -6.68 1.83 -7.46
CA LEU A 586 -5.81 1.77 -6.28
C LEU A 586 -6.51 2.40 -5.08
N ASP A 587 -6.37 1.76 -3.94
CA ASP A 587 -6.96 2.15 -2.68
C ASP A 587 -6.09 3.14 -1.90
N GLY A 588 -6.69 4.27 -1.48
CA GLY A 588 -6.01 5.36 -0.78
C GLY A 588 -6.55 5.58 0.63
N TYR A 589 -5.65 5.56 1.60
CA TYR A 589 -5.92 5.65 3.03
C TYR A 589 -5.45 6.96 3.64
N THR A 590 -6.29 7.57 4.47
CA THR A 590 -5.85 8.56 5.45
C THR A 590 -5.57 7.87 6.77
N THR A 591 -4.43 8.16 7.39
CA THR A 591 -3.98 7.52 8.63
C THR A 591 -3.58 8.55 9.69
N ALA A 592 -3.73 8.22 10.96
CA ALA A 592 -3.18 8.97 12.08
C ALA A 592 -2.78 8.05 13.24
N ASP A 593 -2.01 8.59 14.19
CA ASP A 593 -1.50 7.94 15.39
C ASP A 593 -1.92 8.64 16.70
N THR A 594 -2.79 9.66 16.60
CA THR A 594 -3.19 10.54 17.71
C THR A 594 -4.67 10.41 18.09
N TYR A 595 -5.41 9.44 17.55
CA TYR A 595 -6.83 9.28 17.86
C TYR A 595 -7.04 8.84 19.32
N PRO A 596 -7.82 9.60 20.12
CA PRO A 596 -8.07 9.27 21.53
C PRO A 596 -8.71 7.89 21.75
N TYR A 597 -8.20 7.16 22.73
CA TYR A 597 -8.71 5.88 23.23
C TYR A 597 -8.75 4.78 22.16
N ALA A 598 -7.91 4.86 21.13
CA ALA A 598 -7.80 3.83 20.11
C ALA A 598 -6.53 3.00 20.33
N GLN A 599 -6.66 1.68 20.18
CA GLN A 599 -5.50 0.78 20.11
C GLN A 599 -4.64 1.13 18.91
N THR A 600 -3.32 1.16 19.12
CA THR A 600 -2.35 1.32 18.03
C THR A 600 -2.00 -0.04 17.46
N GLU A 601 -1.99 -0.12 16.13
CA GLU A 601 -1.58 -1.29 15.36
C GLU A 601 -0.54 -0.92 14.31
N THR A 602 0.19 -1.94 13.84
CA THR A 602 1.12 -1.78 12.71
C THR A 602 0.36 -1.92 11.40
N PHE A 603 0.60 -1.00 10.48
CA PHE A 603 0.07 -0.99 9.12
C PHE A 603 1.18 -0.88 8.08
N GLY A 604 1.24 -1.83 7.16
CA GLY A 604 2.34 -1.97 6.20
C GLY A 604 3.68 -2.32 6.87
N LEU A 605 4.78 -1.85 6.30
CA LEU A 605 6.13 -2.32 6.67
C LEU A 605 6.64 -1.86 8.05
N ASP A 606 6.12 -0.77 8.64
CA ASP A 606 6.49 -0.29 9.99
C ASP A 606 5.67 0.94 10.47
N ASN A 607 4.50 1.24 9.88
CA ASN A 607 3.75 2.44 10.29
C ASN A 607 2.82 2.11 11.47
N GLN A 608 3.01 2.78 12.61
CA GLN A 608 2.05 2.71 13.70
C GLN A 608 0.86 3.63 13.42
N VAL A 609 -0.34 3.09 13.48
CA VAL A 609 -1.59 3.83 13.27
C VAL A 609 -2.59 3.46 14.36
N ASN A 610 -3.38 4.43 14.80
CA ASN A 610 -4.57 4.19 15.63
C ASN A 610 -5.84 4.78 14.99
N TYR A 611 -5.73 5.30 13.77
CA TYR A 611 -6.83 5.77 12.94
C TYR A 611 -6.54 5.46 11.48
N ILE A 612 -7.54 4.93 10.77
CA ILE A 612 -7.46 4.71 9.33
C ILE A 612 -8.84 4.78 8.67
N ARG A 613 -8.88 5.32 7.45
CA ARG A 613 -10.08 5.32 6.58
C ARG A 613 -9.68 5.03 5.15
N ASN A 614 -10.48 4.24 4.44
CA ASN A 614 -10.43 4.15 2.98
C ASN A 614 -11.12 5.38 2.38
N SER A 615 -10.43 6.51 2.43
CA SER A 615 -11.02 7.81 2.10
C SER A 615 -11.06 8.07 0.61
N VAL A 616 -10.19 7.42 -0.18
CA VAL A 616 -10.00 7.73 -1.61
C VAL A 616 -9.86 6.46 -2.44
N LYS A 617 -10.46 6.47 -3.64
CA LYS A 617 -10.17 5.51 -4.72
C LYS A 617 -9.46 6.26 -5.84
N VAL A 618 -8.32 5.76 -6.28
CA VAL A 618 -7.57 6.32 -7.40
C VAL A 618 -7.84 5.46 -8.62
N VAL A 619 -8.32 6.07 -9.71
CA VAL A 619 -8.48 5.39 -11.00
C VAL A 619 -7.39 5.89 -11.93
N ILE A 620 -6.57 4.98 -12.44
CA ILE A 620 -5.47 5.28 -13.36
C ILE A 620 -5.75 4.65 -14.72
N ASP A 621 -5.79 5.46 -15.77
CA ASP A 621 -5.91 4.97 -17.14
C ASP A 621 -4.61 4.26 -17.56
N ALA A 622 -4.69 3.00 -17.96
CA ALA A 622 -3.51 2.20 -18.29
C ALA A 622 -2.78 2.69 -19.56
N TYR A 623 -3.44 3.49 -20.41
CA TYR A 623 -2.88 4.02 -21.66
C TYR A 623 -2.31 5.44 -21.49
N GLU A 624 -3.03 6.34 -20.81
CA GLU A 624 -2.60 7.74 -20.64
C GLU A 624 -1.94 8.04 -19.28
N GLY A 625 -2.12 7.18 -18.28
CA GLY A 625 -1.56 7.36 -16.94
C GLY A 625 -2.22 8.46 -16.14
N THR A 626 -3.31 9.07 -16.64
CA THR A 626 -4.09 10.05 -15.88
C THR A 626 -4.66 9.39 -14.63
N ALA A 627 -4.53 10.07 -13.48
CA ALA A 627 -4.90 9.54 -12.17
C ALA A 627 -6.00 10.41 -11.55
N ASP A 628 -7.19 9.84 -11.41
CA ASP A 628 -8.35 10.50 -10.83
C ASP A 628 -8.59 10.04 -9.38
N PHE A 629 -8.55 10.97 -8.43
CA PHE A 629 -8.71 10.68 -7.00
C PHE A 629 -10.15 10.96 -6.57
N TYR A 630 -10.94 9.92 -6.32
CA TYR A 630 -12.34 10.01 -5.91
C TYR A 630 -12.49 9.85 -4.39
N ILE A 631 -13.10 10.82 -3.72
CA ILE A 631 -13.37 10.76 -2.27
C ILE A 631 -14.55 9.82 -2.00
N VAL A 632 -14.29 8.72 -1.30
CA VAL A 632 -15.27 7.69 -0.94
C VAL A 632 -15.84 7.90 0.46
N ASP A 633 -15.03 8.35 1.41
CA ASP A 633 -15.50 8.75 2.75
C ASP A 633 -15.44 10.27 2.92
N PRO A 634 -16.47 11.02 2.48
CA PRO A 634 -16.50 12.47 2.66
C PRO A 634 -16.70 12.90 4.11
N LYS A 635 -16.86 11.99 5.08
CA LYS A 635 -16.99 12.34 6.50
C LYS A 635 -15.64 12.42 7.20
N ASP A 636 -14.63 11.73 6.68
CA ASP A 636 -13.28 11.69 7.24
C ASP A 636 -12.67 13.11 7.39
N PRO A 637 -12.27 13.54 8.61
CA PRO A 637 -11.68 14.86 8.83
C PRO A 637 -10.34 15.07 8.12
N LEU A 638 -9.53 14.02 7.93
CA LEU A 638 -8.23 14.14 7.27
C LEU A 638 -8.41 14.44 5.78
N ILE A 639 -9.26 13.67 5.08
CA ILE A 639 -9.50 13.92 3.65
C ILE A 639 -10.17 15.28 3.40
N LYS A 640 -11.04 15.77 4.30
CA LYS A 640 -11.61 17.12 4.20
C LYS A 640 -10.53 18.21 4.23
N ALA A 641 -9.57 18.10 5.14
CA ALA A 641 -8.47 19.06 5.25
C ALA A 641 -7.55 19.00 4.02
N TYR A 642 -7.25 17.81 3.52
CA TYR A 642 -6.48 17.65 2.28
C TYR A 642 -7.24 18.11 1.04
N GLN A 643 -8.55 17.89 0.96
CA GLN A 643 -9.39 18.41 -0.12
C GLN A 643 -9.39 19.94 -0.15
N ALA A 644 -9.47 20.58 1.01
CA ALA A 644 -9.37 22.03 1.11
C ALA A 644 -7.97 22.55 0.71
N THR A 645 -6.92 21.78 1.01
CA THR A 645 -5.54 22.11 0.62
C THR A 645 -5.29 21.90 -0.87
N PHE A 646 -5.82 20.83 -1.47
CA PHE A 646 -5.57 20.40 -2.85
C PHE A 646 -6.89 20.24 -3.64
N PRO A 647 -7.66 21.32 -3.86
CA PRO A 647 -8.99 21.23 -4.45
C PRO A 647 -9.00 20.70 -5.90
N ALA A 648 -7.90 20.83 -6.63
CA ALA A 648 -7.77 20.35 -8.00
C ALA A 648 -7.51 18.83 -8.09
N LEU A 649 -7.10 18.18 -6.99
CA LEU A 649 -6.73 16.76 -6.98
C LEU A 649 -7.96 15.86 -6.84
N PHE A 650 -8.91 16.25 -5.99
CA PHE A 650 -9.99 15.38 -5.55
C PHE A 650 -11.31 15.61 -6.28
N LYS A 651 -11.98 14.52 -6.60
CA LYS A 651 -13.31 14.48 -7.23
C LYS A 651 -14.33 13.80 -6.28
N PRO A 652 -15.60 14.21 -6.27
CA PRO A 652 -16.65 13.47 -5.57
C PRO A 652 -16.91 12.09 -6.20
N LEU A 653 -17.16 11.05 -5.39
CA LEU A 653 -17.42 9.68 -5.89
C LEU A 653 -18.59 9.57 -6.88
N ASP A 654 -19.59 10.42 -6.71
CA ASP A 654 -20.78 10.57 -7.54
C ASP A 654 -20.45 11.02 -8.98
N THR A 655 -19.26 11.61 -9.21
CA THR A 655 -18.75 11.93 -10.55
C THR A 655 -18.03 10.77 -11.25
N MET A 656 -17.72 9.69 -10.52
CA MET A 656 -17.09 8.49 -11.10
C MET A 656 -18.03 7.83 -12.12
N PRO A 657 -17.55 7.44 -13.31
CA PRO A 657 -18.35 6.71 -14.30
C PRO A 657 -19.01 5.46 -13.69
N SER A 658 -20.26 5.18 -14.05
CA SER A 658 -21.02 4.06 -13.45
C SER A 658 -20.38 2.69 -13.73
N GLY A 659 -19.74 2.52 -14.89
CA GLY A 659 -18.97 1.33 -15.22
C GLY A 659 -17.87 1.09 -14.18
N LEU A 660 -17.00 2.08 -13.94
CA LEU A 660 -15.95 2.00 -12.92
C LEU A 660 -16.50 1.83 -11.50
N ARG A 661 -17.58 2.53 -11.16
CA ARG A 661 -18.21 2.43 -9.83
C ARG A 661 -18.72 1.02 -9.53
N ALA A 662 -19.16 0.27 -10.56
CA ALA A 662 -19.62 -1.11 -10.40
C ALA A 662 -18.50 -2.08 -10.00
N HIS A 663 -17.23 -1.68 -10.17
CA HIS A 663 -16.04 -2.48 -9.87
C HIS A 663 -15.35 -2.06 -8.55
N LEU A 664 -15.95 -1.17 -7.75
CA LEU A 664 -15.38 -0.83 -6.44
C LEU A 664 -15.42 -2.05 -5.51
N ARG A 665 -14.31 -2.35 -4.85
CA ARG A 665 -14.20 -3.42 -3.84
C ARG A 665 -13.71 -2.87 -2.51
N VAL A 666 -14.11 -3.46 -1.39
CA VAL A 666 -13.53 -3.12 -0.08
C VAL A 666 -12.09 -3.66 -0.06
N PRO A 667 -11.07 -2.85 0.27
CA PRO A 667 -9.69 -3.28 0.12
C PRO A 667 -9.21 -4.25 1.20
N GLU A 668 -8.25 -5.10 0.82
CA GLU A 668 -7.76 -6.19 1.65
C GLU A 668 -6.94 -5.69 2.84
N ASP A 669 -6.05 -4.70 2.68
CA ASP A 669 -5.17 -4.24 3.77
C ASP A 669 -5.97 -3.63 4.92
N LEU A 670 -6.94 -2.76 4.61
CA LEU A 670 -7.81 -2.18 5.62
C LEU A 670 -8.65 -3.26 6.29
N PHE A 671 -9.22 -4.17 5.51
CA PHE A 671 -10.06 -5.22 6.08
C PHE A 671 -9.26 -6.19 6.95
N ASN A 672 -8.03 -6.53 6.57
CA ASN A 672 -7.14 -7.37 7.38
C ASN A 672 -6.80 -6.70 8.73
N LEU A 673 -6.53 -5.41 8.73
CA LEU A 673 -6.32 -4.62 9.95
C LEU A 673 -7.59 -4.58 10.81
N GLN A 674 -8.75 -4.34 10.19
CA GLN A 674 -10.05 -4.33 10.86
C GLN A 674 -10.40 -5.70 11.44
N VAL A 675 -10.07 -6.79 10.75
CA VAL A 675 -10.24 -8.16 11.23
C VAL A 675 -9.44 -8.37 12.51
N THR A 676 -8.19 -7.90 12.53
CA THR A 676 -7.29 -7.99 13.68
C THR A 676 -7.84 -7.21 14.88
N ILE A 677 -8.27 -5.97 14.67
CA ILE A 677 -8.92 -5.14 15.70
C ILE A 677 -10.22 -5.81 16.20
N TYR A 678 -11.10 -6.23 15.28
CA TYR A 678 -12.41 -6.75 15.63
C TYR A 678 -12.33 -8.08 16.40
N ALA A 679 -11.26 -8.85 16.23
CA ALA A 679 -11.01 -10.07 17.03
C ALA A 679 -11.04 -9.80 18.55
N THR A 680 -10.58 -8.62 18.97
CA THR A 680 -10.57 -8.18 20.38
C THR A 680 -11.75 -7.25 20.71
N TYR A 681 -12.15 -6.39 19.77
CA TYR A 681 -13.15 -5.33 19.99
C TYR A 681 -14.55 -5.62 19.40
N HIS A 682 -14.89 -6.89 19.15
CA HIS A 682 -16.25 -7.27 18.71
C HIS A 682 -17.33 -6.99 19.78
N VAL A 683 -16.93 -6.86 21.05
CA VAL A 683 -17.81 -6.55 22.18
C VAL A 683 -18.43 -5.14 22.09
N ALA A 684 -19.58 -4.95 22.75
CA ALA A 684 -20.25 -3.67 22.80
C ALA A 684 -19.52 -2.66 23.72
N PRO A 685 -19.55 -1.35 23.41
CA PRO A 685 -18.95 -0.29 24.23
C PRO A 685 -19.81 0.04 25.46
N ASP A 686 -20.09 -0.96 26.30
CA ASP A 686 -20.89 -0.86 27.51
C ASP A 686 -20.19 -1.51 28.72
N PRO A 687 -20.74 -1.39 29.95
CA PRO A 687 -20.11 -1.99 31.14
C PRO A 687 -20.00 -3.52 31.11
N ALA A 688 -20.80 -4.22 30.31
CA ALA A 688 -20.70 -5.67 30.16
C ALA A 688 -19.57 -6.04 29.19
N GLY A 689 -19.50 -5.39 28.03
CA GLY A 689 -18.41 -5.57 27.08
C GLY A 689 -17.06 -5.18 27.66
N ALA A 690 -17.00 -4.10 28.45
CA ALA A 690 -15.78 -3.72 29.16
C ALA A 690 -15.30 -4.79 30.15
N LYS A 691 -16.22 -5.51 30.82
CA LYS A 691 -15.85 -6.65 31.69
C LYS A 691 -15.33 -7.83 30.89
N VAL A 692 -15.94 -8.13 29.75
CA VAL A 692 -15.49 -9.21 28.85
C VAL A 692 -14.07 -8.92 28.35
N LEU A 693 -13.83 -7.69 27.87
CA LEU A 693 -12.51 -7.27 27.39
C LEU A 693 -11.46 -7.27 28.51
N PHE A 694 -11.80 -6.77 29.70
CA PHE A 694 -10.91 -6.80 30.87
C PHE A 694 -10.51 -8.24 31.26
N ALA A 695 -11.46 -9.17 31.24
CA ALA A 695 -11.22 -10.56 31.58
C ALA A 695 -10.42 -11.31 30.50
N ARG A 696 -10.46 -10.84 29.25
CA ARG A 696 -9.86 -11.49 28.06
C ARG A 696 -10.32 -12.94 27.87
N GLU A 697 -11.54 -13.27 28.29
CA GLU A 697 -12.09 -14.63 28.21
C GLU A 697 -12.76 -14.95 26.87
N ASP A 698 -13.23 -13.92 26.14
CA ASP A 698 -13.86 -14.03 24.82
C ASP A 698 -13.00 -13.27 23.79
N VAL A 699 -11.75 -13.71 23.58
CA VAL A 699 -10.86 -13.15 22.56
C VAL A 699 -10.88 -14.09 21.36
N TRP A 700 -11.10 -13.53 20.17
CA TRP A 700 -11.06 -14.29 18.92
C TRP A 700 -9.67 -14.23 18.29
N ALA A 701 -9.44 -15.08 17.31
CA ALA A 701 -8.23 -15.17 16.54
C ALA A 701 -8.57 -15.44 15.07
N VAL A 702 -7.71 -14.96 14.19
CA VAL A 702 -7.73 -15.36 12.78
C VAL A 702 -7.34 -16.85 12.72
N PRO A 703 -8.14 -17.70 12.06
CA PRO A 703 -7.86 -19.12 11.98
C PRO A 703 -6.57 -19.41 11.21
N THR A 704 -5.98 -20.56 11.51
CA THR A 704 -4.93 -21.15 10.68
C THR A 704 -5.52 -22.17 9.71
N THR A 705 -4.81 -22.40 8.62
CA THR A 705 -5.08 -23.47 7.65
C THR A 705 -3.77 -24.10 7.19
N GLN A 706 -3.84 -25.21 6.45
CA GLN A 706 -2.68 -25.89 5.87
C GLN A 706 -2.89 -26.12 4.38
N SER A 707 -1.97 -25.61 3.55
CA SER A 707 -1.99 -25.74 2.09
C SER A 707 -1.16 -26.94 1.61
N GLY A 708 -1.26 -28.10 2.27
CA GLY A 708 -0.37 -29.23 2.02
C GLY A 708 -0.33 -30.26 3.16
N PRO A 709 -0.18 -31.58 2.91
CA PRO A 709 -0.11 -32.59 3.98
C PRO A 709 1.16 -32.47 4.85
N ARG A 710 2.18 -31.77 4.34
CA ARG A 710 3.45 -31.46 5.03
C ARG A 710 3.70 -29.95 5.19
N SER A 711 2.71 -29.13 4.85
CA SER A 711 2.82 -27.69 5.01
C SER A 711 2.68 -27.31 6.49
N GLN A 712 3.41 -26.28 6.92
CA GLN A 712 3.16 -25.68 8.21
C GLN A 712 1.83 -24.95 8.17
N ALA A 713 1.11 -24.93 9.30
CA ALA A 713 -0.11 -24.15 9.40
C ALA A 713 0.22 -22.65 9.27
N THR A 714 -0.51 -21.97 8.39
CA THR A 714 -0.39 -20.53 8.14
C THR A 714 -1.69 -19.84 8.52
N THR A 715 -1.60 -18.58 8.95
CA THR A 715 -2.78 -17.75 9.21
C THR A 715 -3.53 -17.51 7.91
N MET A 716 -4.86 -17.60 7.93
CA MET A 716 -5.69 -17.28 6.77
C MET A 716 -5.64 -15.77 6.48
N THR A 717 -5.68 -15.42 5.20
CA THR A 717 -5.90 -14.05 4.71
C THR A 717 -7.36 -13.87 4.31
N PRO A 718 -7.89 -12.63 4.32
CA PRO A 718 -9.21 -12.37 3.76
C PRO A 718 -9.29 -12.78 2.29
N TYR A 719 -10.50 -13.13 1.81
CA TYR A 719 -10.69 -13.52 0.41
C TYR A 719 -12.06 -13.09 -0.11
N TYR A 720 -12.07 -12.68 -1.39
CA TYR A 720 -13.29 -12.28 -2.08
C TYR A 720 -14.13 -13.48 -2.51
N VAL A 721 -15.43 -13.38 -2.28
CA VAL A 721 -16.43 -14.37 -2.65
C VAL A 721 -17.67 -13.68 -3.21
N LEU A 722 -18.36 -14.34 -4.13
CA LEU A 722 -19.65 -13.90 -4.66
C LEU A 722 -20.75 -14.84 -4.15
N PHE A 723 -21.51 -14.41 -3.15
CA PHE A 723 -22.58 -15.23 -2.57
C PHE A 723 -23.71 -14.38 -1.98
N ARG A 724 -24.81 -15.03 -1.60
CA ARG A 724 -25.96 -14.38 -0.97
C ARG A 724 -25.82 -14.40 0.56
N LEU A 725 -25.74 -13.23 1.19
CA LEU A 725 -25.71 -13.13 2.65
C LEU A 725 -26.98 -13.74 3.29
N PRO A 726 -26.88 -14.36 4.48
CA PRO A 726 -28.03 -14.87 5.20
C PRO A 726 -29.09 -13.78 5.44
N GLY A 727 -30.31 -14.00 4.92
CA GLY A 727 -31.44 -13.07 5.02
C GLY A 727 -31.60 -12.10 3.85
N GLU A 728 -30.58 -11.98 2.99
CA GLU A 728 -30.63 -11.14 1.79
C GLU A 728 -31.20 -11.92 0.58
N LYS A 729 -31.66 -11.19 -0.45
CA LYS A 729 -32.26 -11.79 -1.65
C LYS A 729 -31.28 -11.92 -2.82
N ASP A 730 -30.46 -10.90 -2.99
CA ASP A 730 -29.55 -10.76 -4.13
C ASP A 730 -28.14 -11.20 -3.72
N PRO A 731 -27.37 -11.82 -4.63
CA PRO A 731 -25.97 -12.14 -4.39
C PRO A 731 -25.13 -10.86 -4.39
N GLU A 732 -24.09 -10.83 -3.57
CA GLU A 732 -23.19 -9.69 -3.45
C GLU A 732 -21.74 -10.14 -3.48
N PHE A 733 -20.86 -9.24 -3.93
CA PHE A 733 -19.43 -9.39 -3.83
C PHE A 733 -18.94 -8.94 -2.46
N LEU A 734 -18.31 -9.88 -1.76
CA LEU A 734 -18.01 -9.78 -0.34
C LEU A 734 -16.55 -10.13 -0.11
N LEU A 735 -15.91 -9.41 0.80
CA LEU A 735 -14.63 -9.79 1.38
C LEU A 735 -14.91 -10.39 2.76
N ILE A 736 -14.53 -11.64 3.00
CA ILE A 736 -14.90 -12.36 4.23
C ILE A 736 -13.70 -12.90 5.00
N MET A 737 -13.90 -13.07 6.32
CA MET A 737 -12.95 -13.72 7.22
C MET A 737 -13.66 -14.50 8.34
N PRO A 738 -13.43 -15.82 8.48
CA PRO A 738 -13.86 -16.57 9.66
C PRO A 738 -13.01 -16.27 10.90
N TYR A 739 -13.56 -16.55 12.09
CA TYR A 739 -12.88 -16.44 13.39
C TYR A 739 -12.97 -17.74 14.19
N THR A 740 -11.90 -18.03 14.92
CA THR A 740 -11.90 -19.02 16.01
C THR A 740 -11.66 -18.33 17.35
N PRO A 741 -11.99 -18.95 18.49
CA PRO A 741 -11.50 -18.45 19.78
C PRO A 741 -9.97 -18.56 19.83
N LEU A 742 -9.34 -17.66 20.57
CA LEU A 742 -7.89 -17.70 20.79
C LEU A 742 -7.46 -19.08 21.34
N ASN A 743 -6.44 -19.68 20.74
CA ASN A 743 -5.93 -21.02 21.06
C ASN A 743 -6.93 -22.18 20.85
N LYS A 744 -8.00 -21.99 20.07
CA LYS A 744 -8.92 -23.05 19.66
C LYS A 744 -9.08 -23.06 18.13
N SER A 745 -9.57 -24.18 17.63
CA SER A 745 -9.71 -24.42 16.18
C SER A 745 -11.16 -24.51 15.69
N ASN A 746 -12.15 -24.42 16.57
CA ASN A 746 -13.57 -24.40 16.18
C ASN A 746 -13.98 -22.98 15.81
N LEU A 747 -14.87 -22.81 14.82
CA LEU A 747 -15.40 -21.49 14.48
C LEU A 747 -16.25 -20.92 15.61
N VAL A 748 -16.21 -19.59 15.76
CA VAL A 748 -17.07 -18.83 16.69
C VAL A 748 -17.82 -17.70 16.00
N SER A 749 -17.28 -17.16 14.90
CA SER A 749 -17.89 -16.08 14.14
C SER A 749 -17.30 -16.03 12.74
N TRP A 750 -17.89 -15.25 11.85
CA TRP A 750 -17.23 -14.72 10.66
C TRP A 750 -17.66 -13.27 10.41
N LEU A 751 -16.83 -12.51 9.71
CA LEU A 751 -17.05 -11.12 9.35
C LEU A 751 -17.06 -10.99 7.83
N ALA A 752 -17.94 -10.14 7.31
CA ALA A 752 -18.04 -9.80 5.90
C ALA A 752 -18.06 -8.30 5.69
N ALA A 753 -17.37 -7.83 4.66
CA ALA A 753 -17.47 -6.49 4.13
C ALA A 753 -18.15 -6.51 2.76
N ARG A 754 -19.16 -5.66 2.58
CA ARG A 754 -19.98 -5.59 1.37
C ARG A 754 -19.35 -4.63 0.36
N SER A 755 -19.22 -5.05 -0.90
CA SER A 755 -18.60 -4.24 -1.97
C SER A 755 -19.61 -3.66 -2.98
N ASP A 756 -20.88 -4.04 -2.90
CA ASP A 756 -21.86 -3.72 -3.96
C ASP A 756 -22.79 -2.55 -3.62
N GLY A 757 -22.97 -1.67 -4.61
CA GLY A 757 -24.01 -0.65 -4.64
C GLY A 757 -24.08 0.23 -3.40
N ALA A 758 -25.29 0.38 -2.85
CA ALA A 758 -25.55 1.19 -1.65
C ALA A 758 -25.00 0.55 -0.36
N HIS A 759 -24.59 -0.72 -0.41
CA HIS A 759 -24.04 -1.46 0.72
C HIS A 759 -22.52 -1.40 0.79
N TYR A 760 -21.85 -0.80 -0.21
CA TYR A 760 -20.41 -0.64 -0.24
C TYR A 760 -19.86 -0.10 1.10
N GLY A 761 -18.88 -0.81 1.67
CA GLY A 761 -18.22 -0.44 2.93
C GLY A 761 -19.00 -0.79 4.21
N GLN A 762 -20.13 -1.49 4.11
CA GLN A 762 -20.87 -1.99 5.28
C GLN A 762 -20.30 -3.32 5.77
N TYR A 763 -20.22 -3.48 7.08
CA TYR A 763 -19.71 -4.69 7.74
C TYR A 763 -20.82 -5.46 8.43
N VAL A 764 -20.82 -6.78 8.27
CA VAL A 764 -21.76 -7.69 8.92
C VAL A 764 -20.98 -8.84 9.57
N ALA A 765 -21.19 -9.06 10.86
CA ALA A 765 -20.63 -10.17 11.61
C ALA A 765 -21.72 -11.18 11.96
N TYR A 766 -21.43 -12.47 11.81
CA TYR A 766 -22.34 -13.54 12.17
C TYR A 766 -21.73 -14.40 13.27
N VAL A 767 -22.37 -14.39 14.44
CA VAL A 767 -21.92 -15.14 15.63
C VAL A 767 -22.55 -16.52 15.64
N LEU A 768 -21.73 -17.53 15.96
CA LEU A 768 -22.12 -18.92 16.05
C LEU A 768 -22.56 -19.31 17.48
N PRO A 769 -23.39 -20.36 17.64
CA PRO A 769 -23.84 -20.82 18.95
C PRO A 769 -22.68 -21.33 19.82
N LYS A 770 -22.65 -20.92 21.10
CA LYS A 770 -21.62 -21.34 22.07
C LYS A 770 -21.80 -22.77 22.59
N ASP A 771 -22.96 -23.37 22.36
CA ASP A 771 -23.34 -24.73 22.78
C ASP A 771 -23.13 -25.80 21.69
N LYS A 772 -22.66 -25.40 20.50
CA LYS A 772 -22.34 -26.28 19.38
C LYS A 772 -20.87 -26.17 18.99
N THR A 773 -20.33 -27.28 18.48
CA THR A 773 -18.98 -27.31 17.90
C THR A 773 -19.11 -27.24 16.39
N ILE A 774 -18.64 -26.15 15.79
CA ILE A 774 -18.54 -25.97 14.35
C ILE A 774 -17.06 -26.07 13.99
N PHE A 775 -16.69 -26.97 13.08
CA PHE A 775 -15.28 -27.15 12.73
C PHE A 775 -14.67 -25.90 12.11
N GLY A 776 -13.45 -25.55 12.47
CA GLY A 776 -12.70 -24.50 11.78
C GLY A 776 -11.81 -25.01 10.65
N PRO A 777 -11.23 -24.09 9.87
CA PRO A 777 -10.41 -24.40 8.69
C PRO A 777 -9.30 -25.42 8.99
N GLN A 778 -8.53 -25.22 10.06
CA GLN A 778 -7.47 -26.15 10.47
C GLN A 778 -7.98 -27.57 10.74
N GLN A 779 -9.16 -27.73 11.36
CA GLN A 779 -9.72 -29.04 11.65
C GLN A 779 -10.20 -29.73 10.38
N VAL A 780 -10.79 -28.98 9.46
CA VAL A 780 -11.21 -29.48 8.16
C VAL A 780 -10.01 -29.90 7.33
N ALA A 781 -8.96 -29.07 7.24
CA ALA A 781 -7.70 -29.42 6.59
C ALA A 781 -7.09 -30.72 7.17
N ASN A 782 -7.09 -30.87 8.50
CA ASN A 782 -6.64 -32.11 9.15
C ASN A 782 -7.50 -33.32 8.78
N ARG A 783 -8.82 -33.16 8.66
CA ARG A 783 -9.74 -34.23 8.24
C ARG A 783 -9.52 -34.63 6.78
N ILE A 784 -9.31 -33.66 5.90
CA ILE A 784 -8.96 -33.88 4.49
C ILE A 784 -7.69 -34.72 4.41
N ASN A 785 -6.63 -34.30 5.12
CA ASN A 785 -5.34 -35.00 5.14
C ASN A 785 -5.38 -36.38 5.80
N ALA A 786 -6.31 -36.61 6.74
CA ALA A 786 -6.52 -37.90 7.40
C ALA A 786 -7.44 -38.86 6.60
N ASN A 787 -8.13 -38.37 5.57
CA ASN A 787 -8.98 -39.21 4.72
C ASN A 787 -8.11 -40.20 3.94
N THR A 788 -8.42 -41.49 4.06
CA THR A 788 -7.59 -42.58 3.51
C THR A 788 -7.50 -42.55 1.99
N THR A 789 -8.59 -42.20 1.30
CA THR A 789 -8.61 -42.09 -0.16
C THR A 789 -7.78 -40.90 -0.63
N ILE A 790 -7.98 -39.72 -0.02
CA ILE A 790 -7.25 -38.50 -0.37
C ILE A 790 -5.76 -38.66 -0.08
N SER A 791 -5.40 -39.16 1.11
CA SER A 791 -4.01 -39.37 1.50
C SER A 791 -3.27 -40.37 0.60
N SER A 792 -3.95 -41.46 0.19
CA SER A 792 -3.42 -42.41 -0.78
C SER A 792 -3.18 -41.75 -2.14
N ASP A 793 -4.15 -41.03 -2.68
CA ASP A 793 -4.03 -40.32 -3.95
C ASP A 793 -2.92 -39.28 -3.91
N PHE A 794 -2.83 -38.47 -2.85
CA PHE A 794 -1.76 -37.48 -2.69
C PHE A 794 -0.38 -38.12 -2.66
N THR A 795 -0.24 -39.29 -2.02
CA THR A 795 1.02 -40.05 -2.02
C THR A 795 1.37 -40.59 -3.42
N LEU A 796 0.35 -40.93 -4.22
CA LEU A 796 0.55 -41.39 -5.60
C LEU A 796 0.82 -40.24 -6.57
N PHE A 797 0.21 -39.09 -6.36
CA PHE A 797 0.38 -37.89 -7.16
C PHE A 797 1.67 -37.13 -6.83
N ASP A 798 2.14 -37.16 -5.58
CA ASP A 798 3.39 -36.52 -5.14
C ASP A 798 4.56 -37.53 -5.18
N GLN A 799 5.05 -37.84 -6.38
CA GLN A 799 6.16 -38.77 -6.62
C GLN A 799 7.36 -38.06 -7.26
N ALA A 800 8.38 -38.82 -7.72
CA ALA A 800 9.61 -38.23 -8.27
C ALA A 800 9.37 -37.32 -9.49
N GLY A 801 8.31 -37.54 -10.26
CA GLY A 801 8.01 -36.78 -11.49
C GLY A 801 6.97 -35.66 -11.34
N SER A 802 6.16 -35.68 -10.26
CA SER A 802 5.00 -34.79 -10.10
C SER A 802 4.87 -34.31 -8.65
N GLU A 803 4.24 -33.16 -8.49
CA GLU A 803 4.02 -32.48 -7.22
C GLU A 803 2.53 -32.13 -7.10
N VAL A 804 1.93 -32.49 -5.96
CA VAL A 804 0.57 -32.07 -5.60
C VAL A 804 0.64 -30.68 -4.99
N GLN A 805 -0.22 -29.79 -5.47
CA GLN A 805 -0.42 -28.47 -4.88
C GLN A 805 -1.86 -28.36 -4.42
N GLN A 806 -2.05 -28.11 -3.13
CA GLN A 806 -3.34 -27.79 -2.55
C GLN A 806 -3.57 -26.28 -2.66
N GLY A 807 -4.73 -25.87 -3.19
CA GLY A 807 -5.12 -24.47 -3.22
C GLY A 807 -5.57 -23.96 -1.86
N ASN A 808 -6.04 -22.71 -1.82
CA ASN A 808 -6.56 -22.12 -0.60
C ASN A 808 -7.88 -22.79 -0.16
N LEU A 809 -7.95 -23.19 1.12
CA LEU A 809 -9.18 -23.69 1.73
C LEU A 809 -10.13 -22.52 2.03
N LEU A 810 -11.22 -22.42 1.26
CA LEU A 810 -12.22 -21.38 1.41
C LEU A 810 -13.37 -21.87 2.31
N VAL A 811 -13.89 -21.00 3.17
CA VAL A 811 -15.04 -21.28 4.05
C VAL A 811 -16.23 -20.44 3.59
N VAL A 812 -17.14 -21.06 2.85
CA VAL A 812 -18.26 -20.35 2.22
C VAL A 812 -19.56 -20.69 2.96
N PRO A 813 -20.23 -19.69 3.58
CA PRO A 813 -21.56 -19.89 4.15
C PRO A 813 -22.58 -20.15 3.05
N ILE A 814 -23.36 -21.24 3.16
CA ILE A 814 -24.47 -21.55 2.25
C ILE A 814 -25.68 -21.96 3.08
N GLY A 815 -26.80 -21.25 2.90
CA GLY A 815 -28.00 -21.46 3.72
C GLY A 815 -27.69 -21.23 5.21
N ASN A 816 -27.80 -22.27 6.02
CA ASN A 816 -27.43 -22.27 7.45
C ASN A 816 -26.25 -23.22 7.76
N SER A 817 -25.40 -23.51 6.76
CA SER A 817 -24.25 -24.40 6.86
C SER A 817 -22.98 -23.76 6.28
N PHE A 818 -21.84 -24.41 6.50
CA PHE A 818 -20.56 -24.03 5.90
C PHE A 818 -20.14 -25.08 4.88
N LEU A 819 -19.86 -24.63 3.66
CA LEU A 819 -19.16 -25.40 2.65
C LEU A 819 -17.67 -25.03 2.71
N TYR A 820 -16.83 -26.02 3.01
CA TYR A 820 -15.39 -25.88 2.89
C TYR A 820 -14.98 -26.39 1.52
N PHE A 821 -14.27 -25.56 0.78
CA PHE A 821 -13.93 -25.80 -0.61
C PHE A 821 -12.41 -25.72 -0.78
N GLU A 822 -11.81 -26.74 -1.39
CA GLU A 822 -10.37 -26.78 -1.67
C GLU A 822 -10.08 -27.42 -3.04
N PRO A 823 -9.46 -26.68 -3.99
CA PRO A 823 -9.02 -27.24 -5.25
C PRO A 823 -7.64 -27.91 -5.10
N VAL A 824 -7.40 -28.96 -5.88
CA VAL A 824 -6.11 -29.68 -5.90
C VAL A 824 -5.56 -29.71 -7.32
N TYR A 825 -4.35 -29.21 -7.45
CA TYR A 825 -3.59 -29.17 -8.70
C TYR A 825 -2.49 -30.22 -8.71
N LEU A 826 -2.14 -30.66 -9.91
CA LEU A 826 -0.98 -31.50 -10.17
C LEU A 826 -0.07 -30.77 -11.14
N ARG A 827 1.23 -30.76 -10.85
CA ARG A 827 2.23 -30.25 -11.79
C ARG A 827 3.42 -31.20 -11.89
N ALA A 828 4.14 -31.16 -13.01
CA ALA A 828 5.40 -31.89 -13.14
C ALA A 828 6.54 -31.14 -12.42
N LYS A 829 7.50 -31.86 -11.84
CA LYS A 829 8.67 -31.25 -11.14
C LYS A 829 9.71 -30.62 -12.08
N GLN A 830 9.43 -30.56 -13.38
CA GLN A 830 10.31 -29.97 -14.39
C GLN A 830 10.03 -28.47 -14.54
N SER A 831 11.05 -27.71 -14.93
CA SER A 831 10.91 -26.28 -15.26
C SER A 831 9.95 -26.12 -16.45
N ALA A 832 8.94 -25.25 -16.34
CA ALA A 832 7.88 -24.98 -17.31
C ALA A 832 6.73 -26.01 -17.40
N SER A 833 6.32 -26.60 -16.27
CA SER A 833 5.07 -27.36 -16.17
C SER A 833 3.88 -26.45 -15.82
N LEU A 834 2.70 -26.78 -16.35
CA LEU A 834 1.45 -26.10 -16.00
C LEU A 834 0.79 -26.79 -14.80
N PRO A 835 0.33 -26.05 -13.79
CA PRO A 835 -0.60 -26.59 -12.81
C PRO A 835 -1.92 -26.99 -13.46
N GLU A 836 -2.30 -28.26 -13.32
CA GLU A 836 -3.56 -28.78 -13.84
C GLU A 836 -4.51 -29.10 -12.69
N LEU A 837 -5.74 -28.58 -12.71
CA LEU A 837 -6.76 -28.94 -11.73
C LEU A 837 -7.13 -30.42 -11.89
N LYS A 838 -6.87 -31.24 -10.86
CA LYS A 838 -7.14 -32.70 -10.91
C LYS A 838 -8.25 -33.15 -10.00
N ARG A 839 -8.46 -32.47 -8.87
CA ARG A 839 -9.47 -32.85 -7.88
C ARG A 839 -10.07 -31.61 -7.23
N ILE A 840 -11.30 -31.79 -6.78
CA ILE A 840 -12.04 -30.82 -5.98
C ILE A 840 -12.49 -31.53 -4.72
N ILE A 841 -12.18 -30.91 -3.58
CA ILE A 841 -12.57 -31.38 -2.26
C ILE A 841 -13.65 -30.45 -1.75
N LEU A 842 -14.80 -31.03 -1.37
CA LEU A 842 -15.85 -30.34 -0.64
C LEU A 842 -16.03 -31.01 0.70
N VAL A 843 -16.12 -30.23 1.75
CA VAL A 843 -16.38 -30.73 3.10
C VAL A 843 -17.53 -29.94 3.70
N ASP A 844 -18.45 -30.64 4.37
CA ASP A 844 -19.37 -30.05 5.32
C ASP A 844 -19.04 -30.56 6.73
N GLN A 845 -19.91 -30.42 7.73
CA GLN A 845 -19.61 -30.89 9.08
C GLN A 845 -19.40 -32.43 9.16
N ASP A 846 -20.05 -33.21 8.29
CA ASP A 846 -20.15 -34.67 8.42
C ASP A 846 -19.42 -35.43 7.30
N THR A 847 -19.39 -34.87 6.10
CA THR A 847 -19.04 -35.59 4.87
C THR A 847 -17.88 -34.89 4.16
N VAL A 848 -16.96 -35.70 3.62
CA VAL A 848 -15.87 -35.26 2.74
C VAL A 848 -16.13 -35.84 1.36
N ALA A 849 -16.43 -34.98 0.39
CA ALA A 849 -16.54 -35.32 -1.02
C ALA A 849 -15.21 -35.03 -1.73
N TYR A 850 -14.85 -35.92 -2.66
CA TYR A 850 -13.59 -35.87 -3.39
C TYR A 850 -13.81 -36.39 -4.81
N ALA A 851 -13.81 -35.48 -5.77
CA ALA A 851 -14.18 -35.78 -7.16
C ALA A 851 -13.33 -35.00 -8.17
N THR A 852 -13.52 -35.29 -9.46
CA THR A 852 -12.82 -34.60 -10.56
C THR A 852 -13.54 -33.35 -11.04
N THR A 853 -14.84 -33.22 -10.77
CA THR A 853 -15.64 -32.04 -11.14
C THR A 853 -16.44 -31.52 -9.95
N LEU A 854 -16.75 -30.22 -9.98
CA LEU A 854 -17.51 -29.56 -8.92
C LEU A 854 -18.90 -30.21 -8.76
N ASP A 855 -19.59 -30.47 -9.88
CA ASP A 855 -20.90 -31.13 -9.87
C ASP A 855 -20.87 -32.51 -9.21
N GLN A 856 -19.84 -33.31 -9.49
CA GLN A 856 -19.69 -34.64 -8.87
C GLN A 856 -19.40 -34.52 -7.37
N ALA A 857 -18.57 -33.57 -6.97
CA ALA A 857 -18.27 -33.33 -5.55
C ALA A 857 -19.54 -32.89 -4.81
N ILE A 858 -20.35 -32.01 -5.39
CA ILE A 858 -21.63 -31.57 -4.83
C ILE A 858 -22.59 -32.75 -4.68
N GLN A 859 -22.72 -33.59 -5.72
CA GLN A 859 -23.59 -34.78 -5.70
C GLN A 859 -23.17 -35.77 -4.61
N GLN A 860 -21.86 -36.00 -4.45
CA GLN A 860 -21.32 -36.82 -3.36
C GLN A 860 -21.62 -36.21 -1.98
N LEU A 861 -21.53 -34.88 -1.85
CA LEU A 861 -21.74 -34.18 -0.59
C LEU A 861 -23.20 -34.24 -0.12
N VAL A 862 -24.16 -33.89 -0.99
CA VAL A 862 -25.58 -33.79 -0.59
C VAL A 862 -26.36 -35.10 -0.72
N GLY A 863 -25.70 -36.19 -1.10
CA GLY A 863 -26.32 -37.52 -1.27
C GLY A 863 -27.40 -37.58 -2.36
N ALA A 864 -27.44 -36.60 -3.27
CA ALA A 864 -28.39 -36.58 -4.37
C ALA A 864 -27.90 -37.52 -5.47
N ALA A 865 -28.70 -38.54 -5.79
CA ALA A 865 -28.59 -39.24 -7.07
C ALA A 865 -28.60 -38.20 -8.21
N PRO A 866 -27.85 -38.42 -9.30
CA PRO A 866 -27.69 -37.43 -10.36
C PRO A 866 -29.06 -36.86 -10.74
N PRO A 867 -29.22 -35.53 -10.93
CA PRO A 867 -30.36 -35.04 -11.69
C PRO A 867 -30.37 -35.87 -12.97
N PRO A 868 -31.53 -36.38 -13.44
CA PRO A 868 -31.56 -37.17 -14.66
C PRO A 868 -30.82 -36.35 -15.71
N THR A 869 -29.63 -36.81 -16.08
CA THR A 869 -29.01 -36.36 -17.29
C THR A 869 -30.08 -36.66 -18.32
N ASN A 870 -30.63 -35.63 -18.95
CA ASN A 870 -31.23 -35.81 -20.26
C ASN A 870 -30.11 -36.13 -21.28
N GLN A 871 -29.16 -36.99 -20.91
CA GLN A 871 -28.63 -37.94 -21.85
C GLN A 871 -29.74 -38.98 -22.01
N PRO A 872 -30.29 -39.15 -23.22
CA PRO A 872 -31.07 -40.34 -23.51
C PRO A 872 -30.27 -41.55 -23.01
N PRO A 873 -30.91 -42.59 -22.44
CA PRO A 873 -30.21 -43.82 -22.10
C PRO A 873 -29.35 -44.22 -23.30
N PRO A 874 -28.12 -44.76 -23.11
CA PRO A 874 -27.34 -45.22 -24.23
C PRO A 874 -28.24 -46.13 -25.06
N THR A 875 -28.57 -45.70 -26.27
CA THR A 875 -29.34 -46.49 -27.21
C THR A 875 -28.51 -47.75 -27.42
N THR A 876 -28.93 -48.84 -26.79
CA THR A 876 -28.37 -50.16 -27.04
C THR A 876 -28.79 -50.54 -28.45
N TYR A 877 -27.97 -50.13 -29.42
CA TYR A 877 -28.11 -50.52 -30.80
C TYR A 877 -28.05 -52.04 -30.88
N THR A 878 -29.01 -52.64 -31.59
CA THR A 878 -28.93 -54.08 -31.89
C THR A 878 -27.67 -54.35 -32.72
N PRO A 879 -27.12 -55.58 -32.71
CA PRO A 879 -25.99 -55.94 -33.57
C PRO A 879 -26.22 -55.62 -35.06
N GLN A 880 -27.49 -55.63 -35.50
CA GLN A 880 -27.90 -55.24 -36.86
C GLN A 880 -27.79 -53.72 -37.08
N GLN A 881 -28.19 -52.90 -36.11
CA GLN A 881 -28.04 -51.44 -36.17
C GLN A 881 -26.57 -51.02 -36.15
N ILE A 882 -25.72 -51.71 -35.36
CA ILE A 882 -24.27 -51.46 -35.33
C ILE A 882 -23.65 -51.75 -36.70
N ALA A 883 -23.99 -52.88 -37.33
CA ALA A 883 -23.51 -53.22 -38.66
C ALA A 883 -23.96 -52.19 -39.71
N GLN A 884 -25.19 -51.67 -39.60
CA GLN A 884 -25.73 -50.66 -40.51
C GLN A 884 -25.06 -49.29 -40.33
N ILE A 885 -24.81 -48.88 -39.07
CA ILE A 885 -24.06 -47.66 -38.74
C ILE A 885 -22.62 -47.75 -39.29
N GLN A 886 -21.93 -48.87 -39.07
CA GLN A 886 -20.57 -49.09 -39.59
C GLN A 886 -20.53 -49.04 -41.12
N SER A 887 -21.55 -49.60 -41.79
CA SER A 887 -21.67 -49.53 -43.25
C SER A 887 -21.85 -48.10 -43.76
N LEU A 888 -22.73 -47.31 -43.13
CA LEU A 888 -22.96 -45.92 -43.51
C LEU A 888 -21.75 -45.03 -43.23
N VAL A 889 -21.03 -45.26 -42.14
CA VAL A 889 -19.77 -44.54 -41.85
C VAL A 889 -18.71 -44.86 -42.91
N ALA A 890 -18.59 -46.13 -43.33
CA ALA A 890 -17.67 -46.52 -44.40
C ALA A 890 -18.02 -45.84 -45.74
N GLN A 891 -19.30 -45.81 -46.10
CA GLN A 891 -19.78 -45.14 -47.32
C GLN A 891 -19.59 -43.62 -47.26
N ALA A 892 -19.86 -42.98 -46.12
CA ALA A 892 -19.63 -41.55 -45.93
C ALA A 892 -18.15 -41.21 -46.10
N LYS A 893 -17.25 -42.05 -45.57
CA LYS A 893 -15.81 -41.87 -45.73
C LYS A 893 -15.38 -42.00 -47.20
N GLU A 894 -15.90 -42.99 -47.92
CA GLU A 894 -15.60 -43.19 -49.34
C GLU A 894 -16.00 -41.97 -50.19
N HIS A 895 -17.22 -41.47 -50.00
CA HIS A 895 -17.71 -40.27 -50.70
C HIS A 895 -16.96 -39.00 -50.27
N TYR A 896 -16.59 -38.86 -49.00
CA TYR A 896 -15.76 -37.75 -48.53
C TYR A 896 -14.36 -37.76 -49.14
N ASP A 897 -13.70 -38.93 -49.19
CA ASP A 897 -12.38 -39.08 -49.80
C ASP A 897 -12.45 -38.78 -51.32
N ALA A 898 -13.53 -39.20 -52.00
CA ALA A 898 -13.78 -38.90 -53.41
C ALA A 898 -14.02 -37.40 -53.65
N ALA A 899 -14.79 -36.73 -52.78
CA ALA A 899 -14.99 -35.28 -52.80
C ALA A 899 -13.65 -34.54 -52.62
N TYR A 900 -12.84 -34.96 -51.64
CA TYR A 900 -11.55 -34.33 -51.38
C TYR A 900 -10.54 -34.55 -52.51
N ALA A 901 -10.57 -35.72 -53.16
CA ALA A 901 -9.77 -35.99 -54.36
C ALA A 901 -10.23 -35.13 -55.56
N ALA A 902 -11.54 -34.88 -55.71
CA ALA A 902 -12.07 -33.98 -56.74
C ALA A 902 -11.68 -32.52 -56.47
N LEU A 903 -11.73 -32.07 -55.22
CA LEU A 903 -11.30 -30.74 -54.79
C LEU A 903 -9.82 -30.50 -55.11
N LYS A 904 -8.95 -31.48 -54.85
CA LYS A 904 -7.51 -31.41 -55.20
C LYS A 904 -7.26 -31.28 -56.70
N ARG A 905 -8.17 -31.74 -57.55
CA ARG A 905 -8.10 -31.64 -59.02
C ARG A 905 -8.85 -30.43 -59.58
N GLY A 906 -9.44 -29.59 -58.72
CA GLY A 906 -10.24 -28.42 -59.13
C GLY A 906 -11.61 -28.76 -59.74
N ASP A 907 -12.08 -30.00 -59.61
CA ASP A 907 -13.38 -30.46 -60.14
C ASP A 907 -14.50 -30.18 -59.13
N LEU A 908 -15.02 -28.94 -59.18
CA LEU A 908 -16.04 -28.44 -58.27
C LEU A 908 -17.41 -29.13 -58.44
N THR A 909 -17.72 -29.62 -59.65
CA THR A 909 -18.98 -30.30 -59.95
C THR A 909 -19.02 -31.66 -59.25
N THR A 910 -17.96 -32.45 -59.41
CA THR A 910 -17.82 -33.74 -58.74
C THR A 910 -17.71 -33.56 -57.22
N PHE A 911 -16.97 -32.56 -56.74
CA PHE A 911 -16.94 -32.20 -55.32
C PHE A 911 -18.34 -31.97 -54.74
N SER A 912 -19.17 -31.14 -55.40
CA SER A 912 -20.52 -30.86 -54.90
C SER A 912 -21.42 -32.10 -54.89
N THR A 913 -21.27 -32.97 -55.89
CA THR A 913 -22.07 -34.20 -56.03
C THR A 913 -21.71 -35.21 -54.95
N GLU A 914 -20.41 -35.41 -54.70
CA GLU A 914 -19.93 -36.31 -53.65
C GLU A 914 -20.26 -35.79 -52.25
N MET A 915 -20.14 -34.48 -52.02
CA MET A 915 -20.56 -33.86 -50.76
C MET A 915 -22.07 -33.94 -50.51
N ALA A 916 -22.90 -33.87 -51.55
CA ALA A 916 -24.33 -34.09 -51.42
C ALA A 916 -24.63 -35.53 -50.94
N ARG A 917 -23.91 -36.53 -51.47
CA ARG A 917 -24.04 -37.93 -51.01
C ARG A 917 -23.59 -38.14 -49.58
N VAL A 918 -22.51 -37.47 -49.15
CA VAL A 918 -22.13 -37.44 -47.73
C VAL A 918 -23.27 -36.87 -46.88
N GLY A 919 -23.90 -35.78 -47.31
CA GLY A 919 -25.08 -35.20 -46.65
C GLY A 919 -26.24 -36.19 -46.52
N ASP A 920 -26.58 -36.92 -47.59
CA ASP A 920 -27.64 -37.93 -47.58
C ASP A 920 -27.34 -39.10 -46.62
N ILE A 921 -26.08 -39.56 -46.59
CA ILE A 921 -25.64 -40.64 -45.70
C ILE A 921 -25.66 -40.19 -44.23
N LEU A 922 -25.28 -38.94 -43.97
CA LEU A 922 -25.37 -38.35 -42.64
C LEU A 922 -26.83 -38.22 -42.17
N GLN A 923 -27.78 -37.91 -43.07
CA GLN A 923 -29.21 -37.95 -42.74
C GLN A 923 -29.70 -39.37 -42.42
N GLN A 924 -29.22 -40.39 -43.14
CA GLN A 924 -29.55 -41.79 -42.84
C GLN A 924 -28.97 -42.24 -41.50
N LEU A 925 -27.72 -41.86 -41.19
CA LEU A 925 -27.09 -42.05 -39.89
C LEU A 925 -27.91 -41.35 -38.80
N GLN A 926 -28.37 -40.12 -39.05
CA GLN A 926 -29.16 -39.33 -38.12
C GLN A 926 -30.53 -39.95 -37.84
N ALA A 927 -31.17 -40.53 -38.86
CA ALA A 927 -32.42 -41.28 -38.72
C ALA A 927 -32.22 -42.59 -37.92
N LEU A 928 -31.06 -43.23 -38.03
CA LEU A 928 -30.72 -44.46 -37.29
C LEU A 928 -30.38 -44.22 -35.81
N ILE A 929 -29.80 -43.07 -35.47
CA ILE A 929 -29.40 -42.70 -34.10
C ILE A 929 -30.47 -41.90 -33.33
N GLY A 930 -31.65 -41.67 -33.94
CA GLY A 930 -32.81 -41.11 -33.25
C GLY A 930 -32.76 -39.61 -32.93
N ALA A 931 -31.85 -38.84 -33.55
CA ALA A 931 -31.80 -37.39 -33.35
C ALA A 931 -32.80 -36.67 -34.26
N SER A 932 -34.07 -36.61 -33.87
CA SER A 932 -35.06 -35.77 -34.56
C SER A 932 -34.83 -34.30 -34.22
N SER A 933 -34.21 -33.54 -35.13
CA SER A 933 -34.39 -32.08 -35.18
C SER A 933 -35.67 -31.81 -35.98
N THR A 934 -36.69 -31.28 -35.32
CA THR A 934 -37.85 -30.71 -36.01
C THR A 934 -37.39 -29.38 -36.65
N PRO A 935 -37.48 -29.19 -37.98
CA PRO A 935 -37.21 -27.89 -38.56
C PRO A 935 -38.37 -26.95 -38.21
N SER A 936 -38.07 -25.81 -37.58
CA SER A 936 -39.01 -24.70 -37.45
C SER A 936 -39.36 -24.19 -38.85
N PRO A 937 -40.64 -23.99 -39.22
CA PRO A 937 -41.01 -23.56 -40.55
C PRO A 937 -40.56 -22.11 -40.79
N SER A 938 -39.61 -21.94 -41.71
CA SER A 938 -39.30 -20.63 -42.30
C SER A 938 -40.52 -20.11 -43.08
N PRO A 939 -40.93 -18.84 -42.93
CA PRO A 939 -42.06 -18.28 -43.65
C PRO A 939 -41.74 -18.18 -45.15
N SER A 940 -42.63 -18.73 -45.98
CA SER A 940 -42.54 -18.62 -47.44
C SER A 940 -42.62 -17.15 -47.91
N PRO A 941 -41.85 -16.78 -48.95
CA PRO A 941 -41.94 -15.45 -49.55
C PRO A 941 -43.24 -15.31 -50.34
N LYS A 942 -43.98 -14.24 -50.05
CA LYS A 942 -45.12 -13.77 -50.82
C LYS A 942 -44.59 -13.17 -52.14
N PRO A 943 -45.09 -13.57 -53.32
CA PRO A 943 -44.74 -12.90 -54.57
C PRO A 943 -45.67 -11.72 -54.79
N SER A 944 -45.13 -10.57 -55.22
CA SER A 944 -45.77 -9.54 -56.07
C SER A 944 -44.83 -8.33 -56.17
N PRO A 945 -44.95 -7.50 -57.22
CA PRO A 945 -44.97 -7.75 -58.66
C PRO A 945 -43.66 -7.32 -59.35
#